data_AF-A0A7S0DJH6-F1
#
_entry.id   AF-A0A7S0DJH6-F1
#
_cell.length_a   1.000
_cell.length_b   1.000
_cell.length_c   1.000
_cell.angle_alpha   90.00
_cell.angle_beta   90.00
_cell.angle_gamma   90.00
#
_symmetry.space_group_name_H-M   'P 1'
#
loop_
_entity.id
_entity.type
_entity.pdbx_description
1 polymer ?
#
loop_
_entity_poly.entity_id
_entity_poly.type
_entity_poly.pdbx_seq_one_letter_code
_entity_poly.pdbx_strand_id
1 'polypeptide(L)'
;MKAKANSTLKKKVVYDPAPAPDVVLYGAYFAVVGTIGLGLAYGSSTLNDFVSSGFSFNSLKESIDNFHWNRGVTHGSTLTFLAAVHIVYIILLQLVQAYSNQRKTIPGWVPATRKAHNVFLAGLSAFMLVALVVGGIMDNRFSSFYRFGCQREVENQNGLTVWAMYIFYLSKMLEFIDTFFLIISKKKVILLHKVHHLTTMSLVWHSLETDLPSDILCGGLNCAVHTLMYAYYAFPDGNRWLRQYMTSSQILQFVFCLIGLVYAQIQRVLGSPCMGTSAAEWHGVIMYGVYLGMFMMFFYDNYCRKGKKNKSKKAQAEAKIEESKKEKHEVILHGKRVDVTNFLNKHPGGRKVLFIFRDRDATEQFEAYHSTRAKKWLKALPKREVLKTDFLISETKMAKDFAKMVNMFKEKGFYRPHLIEEIVKVLMVFGPYIVGHYLLFNGSPLAAAFLMGFGLYYGGWVSHDYLHHAVIKGGKKGDETTGAVVPINNVMGYVIGFMQGYEVDWWRARHNTHHVVTNEDGNDPDIKTAPVLVFVRNSPTIAKGLNMIQRWQQYYYLPVMCILDFYWRLESIAYILIRMPKYYKQFALMLGHIIWTAYAFYGNYRYLVIMSLFRGFLTGTIVFSTHYGEDILDKNHNMTLVEQTSKTSRNITGGYIADLLTGFISLQTEHHLFPMMPTANLAKARPYVMKFFKEHGLEYREGNIIECVRYNIRALRYDHVLHG
;
A
#
# COMPACT_ATOMS: atom_id res chain seq x y z
N MET A 1 -29.46 -11.70 -44.44
CA MET A 1 -30.56 -11.34 -43.51
C MET A 1 -30.73 -12.45 -42.47
N LYS A 2 -31.12 -12.07 -41.24
CA LYS A 2 -31.24 -12.85 -39.98
C LYS A 2 -29.96 -12.99 -39.13
N ALA A 3 -29.81 -11.95 -38.30
CA ALA A 3 -28.93 -11.88 -37.15
C ALA A 3 -29.21 -13.02 -36.16
N LYS A 4 -28.21 -13.86 -35.88
CA LYS A 4 -28.18 -14.67 -34.65
C LYS A 4 -27.65 -13.77 -33.53
N ALA A 5 -28.51 -13.52 -32.55
CA ALA A 5 -28.20 -12.81 -31.33
C ALA A 5 -27.04 -13.50 -30.59
N ASN A 6 -25.90 -12.81 -30.50
CA ASN A 6 -24.82 -13.17 -29.59
C ASN A 6 -25.29 -12.91 -28.15
N SER A 7 -25.89 -13.93 -27.54
CA SER A 7 -26.08 -13.98 -26.09
C SER A 7 -24.70 -13.98 -25.44
N THR A 8 -24.29 -12.80 -24.98
CA THR A 8 -23.11 -12.64 -24.14
C THR A 8 -23.29 -13.60 -22.95
N LEU A 9 -22.39 -14.57 -22.81
CA LEU A 9 -22.27 -15.46 -21.65
C LEU A 9 -22.07 -14.59 -20.39
N LYS A 10 -23.16 -14.05 -19.84
CA LYS A 10 -23.24 -13.68 -18.43
C LYS A 10 -22.94 -14.97 -17.69
N LYS A 11 -21.86 -15.01 -16.90
CA LYS A 11 -21.69 -16.03 -15.86
C LYS A 11 -23.03 -16.12 -15.11
N LYS A 12 -23.82 -17.18 -15.35
CA LYS A 12 -25.03 -17.45 -14.56
C LYS A 12 -24.54 -17.58 -13.13
N VAL A 13 -24.93 -16.62 -12.29
CA VAL A 13 -24.73 -16.72 -10.84
C VAL A 13 -25.55 -17.92 -10.41
N VAL A 14 -24.87 -18.97 -9.96
CA VAL A 14 -25.53 -20.20 -9.48
C VAL A 14 -25.99 -19.90 -8.05
N TYR A 15 -27.29 -19.65 -7.91
CA TYR A 15 -27.98 -19.53 -6.63
C TYR A 15 -28.45 -20.93 -6.19
N ASP A 16 -28.44 -21.15 -4.89
CA ASP A 16 -28.92 -22.40 -4.29
C ASP A 16 -30.46 -22.48 -4.40
N PRO A 17 -31.05 -23.55 -4.96
CA PRO A 17 -32.50 -23.69 -5.04
C PRO A 17 -33.10 -24.23 -3.73
N ALA A 18 -33.57 -23.30 -2.89
CA ALA A 18 -34.58 -23.47 -1.82
C ALA A 18 -34.14 -24.19 -0.51
N PRO A 19 -34.90 -24.09 0.62
CA PRO A 19 -34.55 -23.16 1.68
C PRO A 19 -34.48 -23.78 3.10
N ALA A 20 -33.67 -23.17 3.97
CA ALA A 20 -33.97 -22.99 5.40
C ALA A 20 -33.26 -21.71 5.84
N PRO A 21 -33.87 -20.83 6.64
CA PRO A 21 -33.09 -19.80 7.30
C PRO A 21 -32.13 -20.53 8.26
N ASP A 22 -30.82 -20.43 8.03
CA ASP A 22 -29.85 -20.75 9.07
C ASP A 22 -30.18 -19.81 10.24
N VAL A 23 -30.91 -20.33 11.23
CA VAL A 23 -31.40 -19.63 12.43
C VAL A 23 -30.27 -18.91 13.14
N VAL A 24 -29.03 -19.38 12.96
CA VAL A 24 -27.80 -18.76 13.49
C VAL A 24 -27.45 -17.45 12.77
N LEU A 25 -27.65 -17.33 11.45
CA LEU A 25 -27.29 -16.12 10.69
C LEU A 25 -28.43 -15.10 10.65
N TYR A 26 -29.69 -15.57 10.61
CA TYR A 26 -30.86 -14.73 10.86
C TYR A 26 -30.88 -14.26 12.32
N GLY A 27 -30.55 -15.14 13.26
CA GLY A 27 -30.35 -14.82 14.67
C GLY A 27 -29.20 -13.86 14.90
N ALA A 28 -28.07 -13.99 14.18
CA ALA A 28 -26.98 -13.01 14.25
C ALA A 28 -27.32 -11.69 13.53
N TYR A 29 -28.09 -11.71 12.45
CA TYR A 29 -28.56 -10.48 11.77
C TYR A 29 -29.55 -9.72 12.65
N PHE A 30 -30.55 -10.39 13.23
CA PHE A 30 -31.50 -9.80 14.18
C PHE A 30 -30.90 -9.59 15.57
N ALA A 31 -29.85 -10.29 15.98
CA ALA A 31 -29.10 -9.97 17.20
C ALA A 31 -28.14 -8.81 16.97
N VAL A 32 -27.55 -8.62 15.79
CA VAL A 32 -26.72 -7.43 15.53
C VAL A 32 -27.61 -6.23 15.25
N VAL A 33 -28.62 -6.34 14.40
CA VAL A 33 -29.60 -5.28 14.11
C VAL A 33 -30.55 -5.05 15.29
N GLY A 34 -30.83 -6.06 16.12
CA GLY A 34 -31.65 -5.94 17.32
C GLY A 34 -30.86 -5.60 18.57
N THR A 35 -29.61 -6.03 18.77
CA THR A 35 -28.81 -5.54 19.91
C THR A 35 -28.28 -4.13 19.66
N ILE A 36 -28.01 -3.77 18.40
CA ILE A 36 -27.68 -2.39 18.01
C ILE A 36 -28.98 -1.59 17.87
N GLY A 37 -30.02 -2.05 17.18
CA GLY A 37 -31.28 -1.31 17.02
C GLY A 37 -32.15 -1.21 18.28
N LEU A 38 -32.20 -2.23 19.14
CA LEU A 38 -32.93 -2.20 20.44
C LEU A 38 -32.06 -1.61 21.55
N GLY A 39 -30.74 -1.80 21.51
CA GLY A 39 -29.81 -1.12 22.41
C GLY A 39 -29.69 0.39 22.14
N LEU A 40 -30.06 0.84 20.94
CA LEU A 40 -30.10 2.26 20.55
C LEU A 40 -31.46 2.94 20.82
N ALA A 41 -32.47 2.20 21.28
CA ALA A 41 -33.75 2.78 21.68
C ALA A 41 -33.90 2.84 23.20
N TYR A 42 -33.62 1.75 23.94
CA TYR A 42 -33.88 1.74 25.39
C TYR A 42 -32.94 0.79 26.14
N GLY A 43 -32.49 1.21 27.33
CA GLY A 43 -31.81 0.36 28.29
C GLY A 43 -32.61 -0.91 28.61
N SER A 44 -31.92 -1.92 29.14
CA SER A 44 -32.34 -3.33 29.24
C SER A 44 -33.61 -3.64 30.06
N SER A 45 -34.51 -2.69 30.31
CA SER A 45 -35.72 -2.88 31.13
C SER A 45 -37.06 -2.63 30.43
N THR A 46 -37.13 -2.22 29.15
CA THR A 46 -38.40 -1.73 28.56
C THR A 46 -38.77 -2.29 27.17
N LEU A 47 -38.26 -3.45 26.76
CA LEU A 47 -38.70 -4.07 25.50
C LEU A 47 -40.19 -4.43 25.51
N ASN A 48 -40.72 -4.83 26.68
CA ASN A 48 -42.16 -5.09 26.87
C ASN A 48 -43.01 -3.80 26.88
N ASP A 49 -42.43 -2.65 27.24
CA ASP A 49 -43.13 -1.37 27.28
C ASP A 49 -43.17 -0.69 25.90
N PHE A 50 -42.16 -0.91 25.05
CA PHE A 50 -42.10 -0.39 23.69
C PHE A 50 -43.08 -1.09 22.74
N VAL A 51 -43.24 -2.41 22.88
CA VAL A 51 -44.22 -3.18 22.09
C VAL A 51 -45.66 -2.85 22.51
N SER A 52 -45.88 -2.41 23.75
CA SER A 52 -47.20 -2.08 24.28
C SER A 52 -47.62 -0.61 24.14
N SER A 53 -46.69 0.33 23.93
CA SER A 53 -46.99 1.79 23.89
C SER A 53 -47.28 2.38 22.51
N GLY A 54 -46.93 1.72 21.41
CA GLY A 54 -47.15 2.23 20.06
C GLY A 54 -46.26 3.44 19.72
N PHE A 55 -45.72 3.50 18.51
CA PHE A 55 -44.86 4.61 18.08
C PHE A 55 -45.68 5.91 17.96
N SER A 56 -45.53 6.83 18.91
CA SER A 56 -46.22 8.12 18.93
C SER A 56 -45.30 9.26 18.48
N PHE A 57 -45.82 10.23 17.73
CA PHE A 57 -45.07 11.44 17.38
C PHE A 57 -44.60 12.22 18.63
N ASN A 58 -45.34 12.12 19.74
CA ASN A 58 -45.01 12.82 20.97
C ASN A 58 -43.76 12.24 21.65
N SER A 59 -43.58 10.92 21.64
CA SER A 59 -42.38 10.29 22.22
C SER A 59 -41.13 10.55 21.38
N LEU A 60 -41.27 10.66 20.06
CA LEU A 60 -40.17 11.05 19.18
C LEU A 60 -39.75 12.51 19.42
N LYS A 61 -40.72 13.41 19.52
CA LYS A 61 -40.47 14.83 19.82
C LYS A 61 -39.76 15.00 21.16
N GLU A 62 -40.25 14.32 22.21
CA GLU A 62 -39.63 14.35 23.53
C GLU A 62 -38.20 13.79 23.53
N SER A 63 -37.94 12.74 22.75
CA SER A 63 -36.58 12.22 22.55
C SER A 63 -35.65 13.21 21.85
N ILE A 64 -36.16 14.04 20.93
CA ILE A 64 -35.36 15.04 20.20
C ILE A 64 -35.08 16.24 21.10
N ASP A 65 -36.11 16.75 21.76
CA ASP A 65 -36.03 17.97 22.58
C ASP A 65 -35.11 17.76 23.80
N ASN A 66 -35.08 16.55 24.37
CA ASN A 66 -34.26 16.20 25.53
C ASN A 66 -32.88 15.58 25.17
N PHE A 67 -32.52 15.47 23.88
CA PHE A 67 -31.26 14.85 23.51
C PHE A 67 -30.06 15.79 23.71
N HIS A 68 -29.03 15.27 24.38
CA HIS A 68 -27.73 15.92 24.55
C HIS A 68 -26.60 14.93 24.28
N TRP A 69 -25.59 15.37 23.52
CA TRP A 69 -24.34 14.60 23.42
C TRP A 69 -23.47 14.85 24.65
N ASN A 70 -23.26 13.82 25.46
CA ASN A 70 -22.51 13.86 26.70
C ASN A 70 -21.50 12.73 26.71
N ARG A 71 -20.20 13.08 26.73
CA ARG A 71 -19.11 12.11 26.75
C ARG A 71 -19.23 11.19 27.97
N GLY A 72 -19.21 9.88 27.74
CA GLY A 72 -19.31 8.86 28.78
C GLY A 72 -20.74 8.56 29.25
N VAL A 73 -21.73 9.37 28.87
CA VAL A 73 -23.14 9.20 29.23
C VAL A 73 -23.95 8.77 28.01
N THR A 74 -23.82 9.49 26.89
CA THR A 74 -24.51 9.13 25.65
C THR A 74 -23.95 7.83 25.12
N HIS A 75 -24.83 6.92 24.69
CA HIS A 75 -24.41 5.64 24.16
C HIS A 75 -23.46 5.81 22.97
N GLY A 76 -22.35 5.08 22.99
CA GLY A 76 -21.33 5.15 21.95
C GLY A 76 -20.47 6.42 21.93
N SER A 77 -20.55 7.26 22.96
CA SER A 77 -19.71 8.47 23.10
C SER A 77 -18.29 8.21 23.58
N THR A 78 -17.98 7.03 24.12
CA THR A 78 -16.63 6.74 24.63
C THR A 78 -15.68 6.28 23.53
N LEU A 79 -14.40 6.67 23.63
CA LEU A 79 -13.35 6.16 22.75
C LEU A 79 -13.21 4.64 22.84
N THR A 80 -13.45 4.06 24.03
CA THR A 80 -13.44 2.61 24.24
C THR A 80 -14.53 1.90 23.44
N PHE A 81 -15.75 2.46 23.41
CA PHE A 81 -16.82 1.92 22.56
C PHE A 81 -16.44 2.00 21.08
N LEU A 82 -15.94 3.15 20.63
CA LEU A 82 -15.49 3.33 19.25
C LEU A 82 -14.45 2.28 18.88
N ALA A 83 -13.40 2.11 19.70
CA ALA A 83 -12.37 1.10 19.48
C ALA A 83 -12.95 -0.33 19.46
N ALA A 84 -13.85 -0.65 20.39
CA ALA A 84 -14.50 -1.95 20.46
C ALA A 84 -15.31 -2.26 19.19
N VAL A 85 -16.09 -1.30 18.69
CA VAL A 85 -16.85 -1.46 17.43
C VAL A 85 -15.93 -1.74 16.25
N HIS A 86 -14.79 -1.03 16.14
CA HIS A 86 -13.82 -1.28 15.07
C HIS A 86 -13.19 -2.68 15.18
N ILE A 87 -12.81 -3.10 16.39
CA ILE A 87 -12.26 -4.45 16.64
C ILE A 87 -13.28 -5.52 16.26
N VAL A 88 -14.52 -5.39 16.74
CA VAL A 88 -15.63 -6.32 16.44
C VAL A 88 -15.90 -6.36 14.93
N TYR A 89 -15.95 -5.20 14.27
CA TYR A 89 -16.14 -5.14 12.82
C TYR A 89 -15.02 -5.88 12.06
N ILE A 90 -13.76 -5.69 12.46
CA ILE A 90 -12.62 -6.39 11.85
C ILE A 90 -12.72 -7.91 12.06
N ILE A 91 -13.10 -8.36 13.26
CA ILE A 91 -13.31 -9.78 13.55
C ILE A 91 -14.45 -10.36 12.70
N LEU A 92 -15.60 -9.67 12.66
CA LEU A 92 -16.76 -10.09 11.86
C LEU A 92 -16.42 -10.17 10.37
N LEU A 93 -15.62 -9.23 9.84
CA LEU A 93 -15.13 -9.31 8.46
C LEU A 93 -14.35 -10.59 8.19
N GLN A 94 -13.50 -11.03 9.13
CA GLN A 94 -12.76 -12.29 8.99
C GLN A 94 -13.69 -13.50 9.02
N LEU A 95 -14.66 -13.51 9.94
CA LEU A 95 -15.65 -14.59 10.05
C LEU A 95 -16.51 -14.69 8.79
N VAL A 96 -17.01 -13.56 8.28
CA VAL A 96 -17.78 -13.50 7.03
C VAL A 96 -16.93 -13.92 5.83
N GLN A 97 -15.65 -13.55 5.79
CA GLN A 97 -14.72 -13.97 4.74
C GLN A 97 -14.44 -15.48 4.80
N ALA A 98 -14.23 -16.04 5.99
CA ALA A 98 -14.05 -17.48 6.19
C ALA A 98 -15.30 -18.26 5.77
N TYR A 99 -16.47 -17.82 6.24
CA TYR A 99 -17.77 -18.36 5.85
C TYR A 99 -17.98 -18.32 4.34
N SER A 100 -17.72 -17.16 3.72
CA SER A 100 -17.78 -17.03 2.26
C SER A 100 -16.85 -18.04 1.60
N ASN A 101 -15.56 -18.09 1.97
CA ASN A 101 -14.56 -18.95 1.33
C ASN A 101 -14.92 -20.45 1.32
N GLN A 102 -15.66 -20.93 2.33
CA GLN A 102 -16.13 -22.32 2.38
C GLN A 102 -17.23 -22.63 1.34
N ARG A 103 -17.96 -21.62 0.86
CA ARG A 103 -19.06 -21.80 -0.10
C ARG A 103 -18.67 -21.44 -1.53
N LYS A 104 -19.10 -22.28 -2.48
CA LYS A 104 -18.94 -22.06 -3.94
C LYS A 104 -20.08 -21.20 -4.52
N THR A 105 -21.27 -21.26 -3.93
CA THR A 105 -22.50 -20.59 -4.40
C THR A 105 -22.90 -19.46 -3.44
N ILE A 106 -23.70 -18.50 -3.94
CA ILE A 106 -24.23 -17.39 -3.14
C ILE A 106 -25.55 -17.86 -2.50
N PRO A 107 -25.72 -17.69 -1.17
CA PRO A 107 -26.97 -18.06 -0.51
C PRO A 107 -28.18 -17.32 -1.11
N GLY A 108 -29.30 -18.04 -1.30
CA GLY A 108 -30.50 -17.51 -1.96
C GLY A 108 -31.19 -16.33 -1.25
N TRP A 109 -30.99 -16.17 0.06
CA TRP A 109 -31.55 -15.06 0.85
C TRP A 109 -30.82 -13.72 0.62
N VAL A 110 -29.57 -13.76 0.17
CA VAL A 110 -28.68 -12.58 0.08
C VAL A 110 -29.21 -11.46 -0.82
N PRO A 111 -29.77 -11.75 -2.02
CA PRO A 111 -30.31 -10.69 -2.87
C PRO A 111 -31.49 -9.94 -2.23
N ALA A 112 -32.40 -10.65 -1.57
CA ALA A 112 -33.58 -10.07 -0.93
C ALA A 112 -33.20 -9.22 0.28
N THR A 113 -32.34 -9.72 1.17
CA THR A 113 -31.88 -8.98 2.35
C THR A 113 -31.03 -7.78 1.97
N ARG A 114 -30.15 -7.89 0.96
CA ARG A 114 -29.38 -6.75 0.45
C ARG A 114 -30.30 -5.66 -0.11
N LYS A 115 -31.37 -6.05 -0.81
CA LYS A 115 -32.36 -5.08 -1.32
C LYS A 115 -33.08 -4.38 -0.17
N ALA A 116 -33.57 -5.13 0.82
CA ALA A 116 -34.22 -4.57 2.00
C ALA A 116 -33.30 -3.62 2.78
N HIS A 117 -32.05 -4.01 3.00
CA HIS A 117 -31.03 -3.17 3.63
C HIS A 117 -30.80 -1.85 2.89
N ASN A 118 -30.66 -1.90 1.55
CA ASN A 118 -30.48 -0.70 0.73
C ASN A 118 -31.72 0.20 0.76
N VAL A 119 -32.93 -0.35 0.71
CA VAL A 119 -34.18 0.45 0.83
C VAL A 119 -34.24 1.13 2.20
N PHE A 120 -33.92 0.40 3.26
CA PHE A 120 -33.86 0.94 4.61
C PHE A 120 -32.83 2.08 4.73
N LEU A 121 -31.59 1.88 4.27
CA LEU A 121 -30.55 2.92 4.32
C LEU A 121 -30.88 4.13 3.45
N ALA A 122 -31.56 3.95 2.31
CA ALA A 122 -32.05 5.07 1.50
C ALA A 122 -33.11 5.89 2.26
N GLY A 123 -34.08 5.22 2.89
CA GLY A 123 -35.11 5.86 3.71
C GLY A 123 -34.54 6.57 4.94
N LEU A 124 -33.62 5.91 5.66
CA LEU A 124 -32.94 6.48 6.82
C LEU A 124 -32.11 7.72 6.42
N SER A 125 -31.39 7.66 5.29
CA SER A 125 -30.62 8.80 4.78
C SER A 125 -31.53 9.98 4.40
N ALA A 126 -32.68 9.71 3.78
CA ALA A 126 -33.64 10.76 3.44
C ALA A 126 -34.25 11.40 4.69
N PHE A 127 -34.59 10.59 5.69
CA PHE A 127 -35.09 11.07 6.97
C PHE A 127 -34.05 11.95 7.70
N MET A 128 -32.80 11.49 7.79
CA MET A 128 -31.72 12.27 8.40
C MET A 128 -31.45 13.56 7.62
N LEU A 129 -31.51 13.55 6.29
CA LEU A 129 -31.37 14.75 5.48
C LEU A 129 -32.46 15.79 5.82
N VAL A 130 -33.72 15.36 5.88
CA VAL A 130 -34.83 16.25 6.25
C VAL A 130 -34.63 16.79 7.66
N ALA A 131 -34.25 15.94 8.62
CA ALA A 131 -33.98 16.36 9.99
C ALA A 131 -32.85 17.39 10.08
N LEU A 132 -31.74 17.19 9.35
CA LEU A 132 -30.62 18.14 9.31
C LEU A 132 -31.00 19.47 8.64
N VAL A 133 -31.82 19.44 7.58
CA VAL A 133 -32.29 20.66 6.91
C VAL A 133 -33.27 21.43 7.80
N VAL A 134 -34.26 20.75 8.37
CA VAL A 134 -35.24 21.38 9.27
C VAL A 134 -34.55 21.90 10.53
N GLY A 135 -33.67 21.10 11.14
CA GLY A 135 -32.87 21.50 12.29
C GLY A 135 -31.98 22.71 11.97
N GLY A 136 -31.33 22.72 10.81
CA GLY A 136 -30.54 23.85 10.35
C GLY A 136 -31.36 25.13 10.11
N ILE A 137 -32.63 25.02 9.69
CA ILE A 137 -33.54 26.17 9.57
C ILE A 137 -33.95 26.66 10.97
N MET A 138 -34.30 25.76 11.88
CA MET A 138 -34.68 26.08 13.26
C MET A 138 -33.53 26.75 14.03
N ASP A 139 -32.30 26.28 13.81
CA ASP A 139 -31.06 26.82 14.38
C ASP A 139 -30.53 28.05 13.62
N ASN A 140 -31.30 28.56 12.64
CA ASN A 140 -30.98 29.71 11.79
C ASN A 140 -29.59 29.63 11.12
N ARG A 141 -29.14 28.41 10.78
CA ARG A 141 -27.81 28.11 10.22
C ARG A 141 -27.64 28.61 8.80
N PHE A 142 -28.72 28.71 8.04
CA PHE A 142 -28.71 29.10 6.62
C PHE A 142 -28.73 30.61 6.38
N SER A 143 -28.74 31.43 7.45
CA SER A 143 -28.77 32.89 7.34
C SER A 143 -27.44 33.50 6.86
N SER A 144 -26.31 32.84 7.08
CA SER A 144 -25.01 33.25 6.55
C SER A 144 -24.03 32.09 6.47
N PHE A 145 -22.98 32.21 5.63
CA PHE A 145 -21.91 31.21 5.58
C PHE A 145 -21.18 31.04 6.92
N TYR A 146 -21.10 32.10 7.72
CA TYR A 146 -20.48 32.09 9.04
C TYR A 146 -21.29 31.26 10.05
N ARG A 147 -22.60 31.49 10.12
CA ARG A 147 -23.53 30.68 10.94
C ARG A 147 -23.65 29.25 10.41
N PHE A 148 -23.45 29.05 9.12
CA PHE A 148 -23.48 27.70 8.57
C PHE A 148 -22.22 26.89 8.95
N GLY A 149 -21.02 27.48 8.83
CA GLY A 149 -19.75 26.77 8.99
C GLY A 149 -19.06 26.89 10.35
N CYS A 150 -19.33 27.94 11.14
CA CYS A 150 -18.51 28.30 12.30
C CYS A 150 -19.26 28.56 13.61
N GLN A 151 -20.55 28.91 13.57
CA GLN A 151 -21.29 29.27 14.78
C GLN A 151 -22.68 28.63 14.79
N ARG A 152 -23.14 28.24 15.98
CA ARG A 152 -24.52 27.85 16.23
C ARG A 152 -25.15 28.80 17.25
N GLU A 153 -26.45 29.08 17.12
CA GLU A 153 -27.16 30.05 17.97
C GLU A 153 -27.51 29.49 19.35
N VAL A 154 -27.64 28.16 19.48
CA VAL A 154 -27.93 27.49 20.74
C VAL A 154 -26.63 26.98 21.37
N GLU A 155 -26.25 27.53 22.53
CA GLU A 155 -25.03 27.20 23.29
C GLU A 155 -25.00 25.75 23.84
N ASN A 156 -26.16 25.10 23.97
CA ASN A 156 -26.25 23.71 24.42
C ASN A 156 -26.25 22.77 23.20
N GLN A 157 -25.48 21.67 23.24
CA GLN A 157 -25.47 20.60 22.21
C GLN A 157 -26.79 19.80 22.19
N ASN A 158 -27.92 20.47 21.95
CA ASN A 158 -29.25 19.87 21.97
C ASN A 158 -30.01 20.10 20.67
N GLY A 159 -31.24 19.61 20.58
CA GLY A 159 -32.12 19.86 19.44
C GLY A 159 -31.84 19.01 18.21
N LEU A 160 -32.66 19.26 17.17
CA LEU A 160 -32.83 18.37 16.04
C LEU A 160 -31.55 18.09 15.24
N THR A 161 -30.66 19.09 15.10
CA THR A 161 -29.40 18.95 14.36
C THR A 161 -28.45 17.95 15.03
N VAL A 162 -28.25 18.04 16.36
CA VAL A 162 -27.34 17.13 17.10
C VAL A 162 -27.92 15.74 17.16
N TRP A 163 -29.23 15.64 17.40
CA TRP A 163 -29.93 14.37 17.37
C TRP A 163 -29.78 13.69 16.01
N ALA A 164 -29.99 14.42 14.91
CA ALA A 164 -29.82 13.88 13.56
C ALA A 164 -28.37 13.47 13.26
N MET A 165 -27.37 14.23 13.73
CA MET A 165 -25.96 13.86 13.62
C MET A 165 -25.60 12.63 14.47
N TYR A 166 -26.25 12.43 15.61
CA TYR A 166 -26.11 11.20 16.40
C TYR A 166 -26.71 10.00 15.65
N ILE A 167 -27.91 10.12 15.07
CA ILE A 167 -28.46 9.05 14.22
C ILE A 167 -27.56 8.80 12.99
N PHE A 168 -26.96 9.84 12.42
CA PHE A 168 -25.98 9.72 11.33
C PHE A 168 -24.71 8.98 11.75
N TYR A 169 -24.21 9.22 12.97
CA TYR A 169 -23.11 8.45 13.56
C TYR A 169 -23.45 6.95 13.64
N LEU A 170 -24.64 6.62 14.14
CA LEU A 170 -25.13 5.25 14.26
C LEU A 170 -25.35 4.60 12.90
N SER A 171 -25.77 5.37 11.89
CA SER A 171 -25.95 4.87 10.52
C SER A 171 -24.64 4.28 9.98
N LYS A 172 -23.48 4.82 10.35
CA LYS A 172 -22.18 4.29 9.89
C LYS A 172 -21.92 2.86 10.35
N MET A 173 -22.43 2.47 11.52
CA MET A 173 -22.36 1.09 12.00
C MET A 173 -23.24 0.16 11.15
N LEU A 174 -24.40 0.64 10.71
CA LEU A 174 -25.29 -0.13 9.83
C LEU A 174 -24.70 -0.29 8.43
N GLU A 175 -24.02 0.74 7.93
CA GLU A 175 -23.33 0.72 6.63
C GLU A 175 -22.19 -0.32 6.59
N PHE A 176 -21.65 -0.79 7.72
CA PHE A 176 -20.66 -1.88 7.76
C PHE A 176 -21.16 -3.17 7.12
N ILE A 177 -22.48 -3.39 7.14
CA ILE A 177 -23.15 -4.56 6.55
C ILE A 177 -22.96 -4.60 5.03
N ASP A 178 -22.75 -3.46 4.36
CA ASP A 178 -22.45 -3.40 2.92
C ASP A 178 -21.21 -4.24 2.59
N THR A 179 -20.19 -4.16 3.43
CA THR A 179 -18.96 -4.93 3.24
C THR A 179 -19.21 -6.42 3.36
N PHE A 180 -20.08 -6.83 4.30
CA PHE A 180 -20.48 -8.24 4.45
C PHE A 180 -21.20 -8.73 3.19
N PHE A 181 -22.16 -7.94 2.66
CA PHE A 181 -22.85 -8.29 1.43
C PHE A 181 -21.90 -8.41 0.23
N LEU A 182 -20.89 -7.55 0.12
CA LEU A 182 -19.87 -7.66 -0.93
C LEU A 182 -19.07 -8.96 -0.82
N ILE A 183 -18.61 -9.32 0.38
CA ILE A 183 -17.82 -10.54 0.64
C ILE A 183 -18.63 -11.81 0.36
N ILE A 184 -19.87 -11.87 0.87
CA ILE A 184 -20.78 -13.00 0.64
C ILE A 184 -21.14 -13.11 -0.85
N SER A 185 -21.32 -11.97 -1.53
CA SER A 185 -21.54 -11.89 -2.98
C SER A 185 -20.30 -12.21 -3.81
N LYS A 186 -19.17 -12.61 -3.21
CA LYS A 186 -17.88 -12.89 -3.88
C LYS A 186 -17.35 -11.70 -4.69
N LYS A 187 -17.74 -10.48 -4.34
CA LYS A 187 -17.27 -9.26 -4.98
C LYS A 187 -16.00 -8.78 -4.29
N LYS A 188 -15.05 -8.29 -5.09
CA LYS A 188 -13.81 -7.71 -4.56
C LYS A 188 -14.15 -6.41 -3.83
N VAL A 189 -13.85 -6.35 -2.53
CA VAL A 189 -13.90 -5.11 -1.75
C VAL A 189 -12.67 -4.27 -2.11
N ILE A 190 -12.91 -3.14 -2.78
CA ILE A 190 -11.85 -2.22 -3.23
C ILE A 190 -11.28 -1.41 -2.06
N LEU A 191 -10.04 -0.92 -2.20
CA LEU A 191 -9.36 -0.15 -1.13
C LEU A 191 -10.18 1.07 -0.69
N LEU A 192 -10.79 1.78 -1.65
CA LEU A 192 -11.71 2.90 -1.40
C LEU A 192 -12.78 2.56 -0.37
N HIS A 193 -13.49 1.45 -0.59
CA HIS A 193 -14.56 0.98 0.29
C HIS A 193 -14.03 0.66 1.69
N LYS A 194 -12.88 -0.01 1.77
CA LYS A 194 -12.27 -0.40 3.05
C LYS A 194 -11.89 0.81 3.89
N VAL A 195 -11.18 1.77 3.29
CA VAL A 195 -10.73 2.98 3.98
C VAL A 195 -11.95 3.75 4.44
N HIS A 196 -12.88 4.06 3.53
CA HIS A 196 -14.09 4.84 3.83
C HIS A 196 -14.93 4.24 4.97
N HIS A 197 -15.31 2.96 4.90
CA HIS A 197 -16.13 2.34 5.96
C HIS A 197 -15.36 2.22 7.28
N LEU A 198 -14.03 2.07 7.26
CA LEU A 198 -13.28 1.99 8.52
C LEU A 198 -13.12 3.35 9.21
N THR A 199 -13.07 4.46 8.46
CA THR A 199 -12.69 5.76 9.03
C THR A 199 -13.85 6.74 9.20
N THR A 200 -14.97 6.56 8.50
CA THR A 200 -16.12 7.48 8.58
C THR A 200 -16.80 7.52 9.95
N MET A 201 -16.96 6.39 10.63
CA MET A 201 -17.52 6.36 11.98
C MET A 201 -16.67 7.19 12.97
N SER A 202 -15.34 7.01 12.92
CA SER A 202 -14.39 7.78 13.74
C SER A 202 -14.41 9.27 13.41
N LEU A 203 -14.64 9.62 12.13
CA LEU A 203 -14.76 11.00 11.69
C LEU A 203 -16.00 11.69 12.29
N VAL A 204 -17.16 11.04 12.24
CA VAL A 204 -18.41 11.58 12.80
C VAL A 204 -18.34 11.63 14.33
N TRP A 205 -17.75 10.62 14.98
CA TRP A 205 -17.54 10.62 16.43
C TRP A 205 -16.70 11.82 16.89
N HIS A 206 -15.57 12.09 16.22
CA HIS A 206 -14.71 13.24 16.56
C HIS A 206 -15.45 14.57 16.33
N SER A 207 -16.33 14.63 15.33
CA SER A 207 -17.18 15.79 15.07
C SER A 207 -18.13 16.09 16.24
N LEU A 208 -18.89 15.07 16.68
CA LEU A 208 -19.82 15.17 17.80
C LEU A 208 -19.10 15.52 19.11
N GLU A 209 -17.96 14.88 19.36
CA GLU A 209 -17.13 15.13 20.55
C GLU A 209 -16.61 16.57 20.63
N THR A 210 -16.47 17.25 19.48
CA THR A 210 -15.92 18.60 19.41
C THR A 210 -16.93 19.65 18.95
N ASP A 211 -18.21 19.33 18.88
CA ASP A 211 -19.28 20.24 18.46
C ASP A 211 -19.01 20.99 17.14
N LEU A 212 -18.47 20.27 16.15
CA LEU A 212 -17.95 20.92 14.94
C LEU A 212 -19.08 21.40 14.03
N PRO A 213 -19.35 22.72 13.85
CA PRO A 213 -20.57 23.16 13.16
C PRO A 213 -20.59 22.82 11.66
N SER A 214 -19.42 22.76 11.02
CA SER A 214 -19.28 22.44 9.60
C SER A 214 -19.70 21.01 9.23
N ASP A 215 -20.01 20.16 10.22
CA ASP A 215 -20.45 18.80 10.02
C ASP A 215 -21.87 18.68 9.45
N ILE A 216 -22.74 19.67 9.67
CA ILE A 216 -24.09 19.72 9.09
C ILE A 216 -24.03 19.75 7.55
N LEU A 217 -23.03 20.46 6.99
CA LEU A 217 -22.76 20.48 5.55
C LEU A 217 -22.35 19.09 5.08
N CYS A 218 -21.38 18.50 5.77
CA CYS A 218 -20.78 17.26 5.36
C CYS A 218 -21.74 16.07 5.51
N GLY A 219 -22.46 16.02 6.63
CA GLY A 219 -23.49 15.05 6.95
C GLY A 219 -24.72 15.20 6.05
N GLY A 220 -25.18 16.44 5.81
CA GLY A 220 -26.29 16.73 4.91
C GLY A 220 -26.00 16.31 3.46
N LEU A 221 -24.86 16.72 2.90
CA LEU A 221 -24.45 16.29 1.56
C LEU A 221 -24.24 14.76 1.50
N ASN A 222 -23.70 14.14 2.55
CA ASN A 222 -23.59 12.68 2.63
C ASN A 222 -24.96 12.01 2.60
N CYS A 223 -25.92 12.47 3.40
CA CYS A 223 -27.28 11.92 3.42
C CYS A 223 -27.98 12.09 2.07
N ALA A 224 -27.82 13.24 1.39
CA ALA A 224 -28.36 13.45 0.06
C ALA A 224 -27.79 12.46 -0.96
N VAL A 225 -26.47 12.30 -0.99
CA VAL A 225 -25.81 11.37 -1.92
C VAL A 225 -26.11 9.91 -1.55
N HIS A 226 -26.16 9.55 -0.27
CA HIS A 226 -26.47 8.20 0.21
C HIS A 226 -27.92 7.81 -0.09
N THR A 227 -28.88 8.75 0.00
CA THR A 227 -30.26 8.51 -0.42
C THR A 227 -30.31 8.04 -1.87
N LEU A 228 -29.62 8.75 -2.77
CA LEU A 228 -29.57 8.42 -4.20
C LEU A 228 -28.76 7.12 -4.46
N MET A 229 -27.62 6.95 -3.79
CA MET A 229 -26.75 5.80 -3.96
C MET A 229 -27.41 4.49 -3.51
N TYR A 230 -28.04 4.47 -2.34
CA TYR A 230 -28.70 3.28 -1.83
C TYR A 230 -29.99 2.96 -2.60
N ALA A 231 -30.75 3.97 -3.04
CA ALA A 231 -31.87 3.76 -3.95
C ALA A 231 -31.38 3.10 -5.26
N TYR A 232 -30.26 3.56 -5.82
CA TYR A 232 -29.64 2.94 -6.98
C TYR A 232 -29.21 1.48 -6.74
N TYR A 233 -28.63 1.18 -5.57
CA TYR A 233 -28.21 -0.19 -5.23
C TYR A 233 -29.38 -1.12 -4.92
N ALA A 234 -30.52 -0.60 -4.46
CA ALA A 234 -31.76 -1.36 -4.31
C ALA A 234 -32.39 -1.72 -5.66
N PHE A 235 -32.27 -0.84 -6.66
CA PHE A 235 -32.89 -0.96 -7.98
C PHE A 235 -31.87 -0.79 -9.12
N PRO A 236 -30.92 -1.74 -9.28
CA PRO A 236 -29.78 -1.60 -10.19
C PRO A 236 -30.13 -1.68 -11.68
N ASP A 237 -31.37 -2.06 -12.02
CA ASP A 237 -31.87 -2.12 -13.39
C ASP A 237 -32.13 -0.73 -14.00
N GLY A 238 -32.03 0.33 -13.18
CA GLY A 238 -32.01 1.72 -13.63
C GLY A 238 -30.70 2.07 -14.35
N ASN A 239 -30.80 2.34 -15.65
CA ASN A 239 -29.93 3.22 -16.44
C ASN A 239 -28.45 3.33 -16.04
N ARG A 240 -27.59 2.55 -16.71
CA ARG A 240 -26.13 2.50 -16.49
C ARG A 240 -25.42 3.86 -16.58
N TRP A 241 -25.99 4.84 -17.27
CA TRP A 241 -25.44 6.19 -17.40
C TRP A 241 -25.45 6.97 -16.07
N LEU A 242 -26.38 6.66 -15.16
CA LEU A 242 -26.47 7.27 -13.83
C LEU A 242 -25.24 6.95 -12.94
N ARG A 243 -24.48 5.89 -13.25
CA ARG A 243 -23.29 5.50 -12.49
C ARG A 243 -22.23 6.60 -12.44
N GLN A 244 -22.00 7.25 -13.58
CA GLN A 244 -21.02 8.32 -13.67
C GLN A 244 -21.48 9.52 -12.85
N TYR A 245 -22.75 9.91 -12.98
CA TYR A 245 -23.33 11.02 -12.23
C TYR A 245 -23.29 10.80 -10.72
N MET A 246 -23.60 9.59 -10.22
CA MET A 246 -23.46 9.29 -8.79
C MET A 246 -22.01 9.45 -8.31
N THR A 247 -21.04 8.91 -9.05
CA THR A 247 -19.62 9.08 -8.68
C THR A 247 -19.20 10.55 -8.73
N SER A 248 -19.72 11.33 -9.69
CA SER A 248 -19.52 12.77 -9.77
C SER A 248 -20.15 13.51 -8.58
N SER A 249 -21.35 13.14 -8.15
CA SER A 249 -22.01 13.72 -6.97
C SER A 249 -21.23 13.44 -5.69
N GLN A 250 -20.65 12.24 -5.53
CA GLN A 250 -19.77 11.91 -4.41
C GLN A 250 -18.50 12.77 -4.42
N ILE A 251 -17.90 13.01 -5.58
CA ILE A 251 -16.73 13.90 -5.72
C ILE A 251 -17.10 15.33 -5.35
N LEU A 252 -18.22 15.85 -5.89
CA LEU A 252 -18.68 17.20 -5.58
C LEU A 252 -18.98 17.38 -4.08
N GLN A 253 -19.61 16.39 -3.46
CA GLN A 253 -19.80 16.37 -2.00
C GLN A 253 -18.47 16.61 -1.28
N PHE A 254 -17.42 15.85 -1.58
CA PHE A 254 -16.13 16.01 -0.89
C PHE A 254 -15.49 17.37 -1.14
N VAL A 255 -15.63 17.93 -2.34
CA VAL A 255 -15.16 19.28 -2.65
C VAL A 255 -15.87 20.32 -1.78
N PHE A 256 -17.20 20.25 -1.67
CA PHE A 256 -17.96 21.18 -0.84
C PHE A 256 -17.67 21.00 0.65
N CYS A 257 -17.53 19.76 1.15
CA CYS A 257 -17.09 19.49 2.53
C CYS A 257 -15.74 20.16 2.82
N LEU A 258 -14.77 20.02 1.91
CA LEU A 258 -13.44 20.63 2.06
C LEU A 258 -13.51 22.16 2.06
N ILE A 259 -14.32 22.76 1.19
CA ILE A 259 -14.53 24.22 1.17
C ILE A 259 -15.07 24.70 2.52
N GLY A 260 -16.08 24.02 3.09
CA GLY A 260 -16.64 24.38 4.38
C GLY A 260 -15.64 24.27 5.53
N LEU A 261 -14.86 23.18 5.57
CA LEU A 261 -13.83 22.95 6.59
C LEU A 261 -12.67 23.94 6.50
N VAL A 262 -12.20 24.24 5.28
CA VAL A 262 -11.15 25.24 5.06
C VAL A 262 -11.65 26.65 5.37
N TYR A 263 -12.90 26.97 5.05
CA TYR A 263 -13.51 28.24 5.43
C TYR A 263 -13.51 28.42 6.96
N ALA A 264 -13.89 27.39 7.73
CA ALA A 264 -13.86 27.45 9.19
C ALA A 264 -12.45 27.72 9.74
N GLN A 265 -11.43 27.07 9.17
CA GLN A 265 -10.02 27.33 9.50
C GLN A 265 -9.59 28.76 9.18
N ILE A 266 -9.99 29.30 8.02
CA ILE A 266 -9.70 30.69 7.64
C ILE A 266 -10.31 31.66 8.65
N GLN A 267 -11.57 31.46 9.03
CA GLN A 267 -12.23 32.31 10.03
C GLN A 267 -11.50 32.29 11.38
N ARG A 268 -11.05 31.11 11.82
CA ARG A 268 -10.27 30.95 13.04
C ARG A 268 -8.92 31.67 12.98
N VAL A 269 -8.22 31.61 11.84
CA VAL A 269 -6.95 32.32 11.62
C VAL A 269 -7.15 33.84 11.56
N LEU A 270 -8.28 34.30 11.02
CA LEU A 270 -8.68 35.71 11.00
C LEU A 270 -9.15 36.23 12.37
N GLY A 271 -9.11 35.40 13.42
CA GLY A 271 -9.49 35.79 14.78
C GLY A 271 -11.00 35.78 15.06
N SER A 272 -11.81 35.23 14.16
CA SER A 272 -13.26 35.10 14.38
C SER A 272 -13.59 33.90 15.28
N PRO A 273 -14.54 34.02 16.23
CA PRO A 273 -14.89 32.94 17.15
C PRO A 273 -15.65 31.81 16.45
N CYS A 274 -14.94 30.73 16.13
CA CYS A 274 -15.49 29.53 15.49
C CYS A 274 -15.57 28.38 16.51
N MET A 275 -16.75 27.78 16.67
CA MET A 275 -16.99 26.64 17.57
C MET A 275 -16.22 25.39 17.09
N GLY A 276 -15.99 24.47 18.03
CA GLY A 276 -15.18 23.28 17.85
C GLY A 276 -13.67 23.52 17.81
N THR A 277 -12.92 22.46 17.51
CA THR A 277 -11.46 22.47 17.66
C THR A 277 -10.75 22.46 16.31
N SER A 278 -9.63 23.17 16.23
CA SER A 278 -8.77 23.15 15.03
C SER A 278 -8.30 21.72 14.69
N ALA A 279 -8.08 20.87 15.70
CA ALA A 279 -7.68 19.48 15.50
C ALA A 279 -8.77 18.65 14.79
N ALA A 280 -10.05 18.83 15.15
CA ALA A 280 -11.17 18.14 14.50
C ALA A 280 -11.38 18.62 13.05
N GLU A 281 -11.27 19.92 12.82
CA GLU A 281 -11.30 20.50 11.48
C GLU A 281 -10.17 19.95 10.60
N TRP A 282 -8.92 19.91 11.08
CA TRP A 282 -7.80 19.32 10.35
C TRP A 282 -7.96 17.82 10.12
N HIS A 283 -8.50 17.07 11.10
CA HIS A 283 -8.88 15.68 10.90
C HIS A 283 -9.89 15.53 9.75
N GLY A 284 -10.89 16.41 9.70
CA GLY A 284 -11.82 16.54 8.57
C GLY A 284 -11.13 16.80 7.24
N VAL A 285 -10.29 17.84 7.15
CA VAL A 285 -9.57 18.23 5.93
C VAL A 285 -8.74 17.06 5.40
N ILE A 286 -7.98 16.39 6.27
CA ILE A 286 -7.15 15.24 5.89
C ILE A 286 -8.02 14.10 5.37
N MET A 287 -9.06 13.71 6.10
CA MET A 287 -9.88 12.56 5.74
C MET A 287 -10.69 12.79 4.45
N TYR A 288 -11.33 13.96 4.32
CA TYR A 288 -12.03 14.32 3.09
C TYR A 288 -11.10 14.50 1.89
N GLY A 289 -9.87 14.99 2.12
CA GLY A 289 -8.81 15.04 1.11
C GLY A 289 -8.40 13.66 0.61
N VAL A 290 -8.22 12.69 1.53
CA VAL A 290 -7.97 11.28 1.20
C VAL A 290 -9.13 10.71 0.38
N TYR A 291 -10.38 10.89 0.82
CA TYR A 291 -11.55 10.40 0.09
C TYR A 291 -11.64 11.01 -1.31
N LEU A 292 -11.45 12.32 -1.45
CA LEU A 292 -11.43 13.01 -2.73
C LEU A 292 -10.36 12.43 -3.66
N GLY A 293 -9.12 12.27 -3.18
CA GLY A 293 -8.03 11.66 -3.95
C GLY A 293 -8.37 10.25 -4.43
N MET A 294 -8.90 9.41 -3.55
CA MET A 294 -9.27 8.04 -3.91
C MET A 294 -10.47 7.97 -4.87
N PHE A 295 -11.48 8.84 -4.72
CA PHE A 295 -12.63 8.92 -5.64
C PHE A 295 -12.24 9.49 -7.01
N MET A 296 -11.36 10.49 -7.07
CA MET A 296 -10.80 10.99 -8.34
C MET A 296 -10.02 9.91 -9.07
N MET A 297 -9.19 9.13 -8.35
CA MET A 297 -8.48 7.99 -8.92
C MET A 297 -9.45 6.91 -9.42
N PHE A 298 -10.48 6.59 -8.63
CA PHE A 298 -11.53 5.64 -9.01
C PHE A 298 -12.28 6.10 -10.27
N PHE A 299 -12.63 7.39 -10.35
CA PHE A 299 -13.31 7.97 -11.50
C PHE A 299 -12.44 7.93 -12.75
N TYR A 300 -11.17 8.34 -12.61
CA TYR A 300 -10.20 8.27 -13.70
C TYR A 300 -10.03 6.84 -14.20
N ASP A 301 -9.86 5.86 -13.31
CA ASP A 301 -9.66 4.47 -13.69
C ASP A 301 -10.87 3.85 -14.37
N ASN A 302 -12.08 4.16 -13.89
CA ASN A 302 -13.30 3.51 -14.36
C ASN A 302 -13.98 4.19 -15.54
N TYR A 303 -13.84 5.51 -15.68
CA TYR A 303 -14.55 6.28 -16.71
C TYR A 303 -13.56 6.86 -17.75
N CYS A 304 -12.45 7.46 -17.31
CA CYS A 304 -11.50 8.09 -18.24
C CYS A 304 -10.52 7.10 -18.90
N ARG A 305 -9.89 6.23 -18.11
CA ARG A 305 -8.86 5.28 -18.56
C ARG A 305 -9.45 4.06 -19.24
N LYS A 306 -10.52 3.47 -18.69
CA LYS A 306 -11.27 2.38 -19.36
C LYS A 306 -11.87 2.80 -20.70
N GLY A 307 -12.30 4.05 -20.85
CA GLY A 307 -12.76 4.60 -22.14
C GLY A 307 -11.67 4.54 -23.22
N LYS A 308 -10.42 4.89 -22.88
CA LYS A 308 -9.25 4.76 -23.77
C LYS A 308 -8.83 3.30 -23.99
N LYS A 309 -8.89 2.47 -22.95
CA LYS A 309 -8.48 1.04 -23.01
C LYS A 309 -9.48 0.16 -23.77
N ASN A 310 -10.77 0.46 -23.76
CA ASN A 310 -11.79 -0.31 -24.49
C ASN A 310 -11.72 -0.09 -26.01
N LYS A 311 -11.30 1.10 -26.48
CA LYS A 311 -10.97 1.33 -27.90
C LYS A 311 -9.73 0.55 -28.35
N SER A 312 -8.71 0.45 -27.50
CA SER A 312 -7.46 -0.28 -27.78
C SER A 312 -7.58 -1.81 -27.63
N LYS A 313 -8.37 -2.30 -26.66
CA LYS A 313 -8.51 -3.74 -26.38
C LYS A 313 -9.43 -4.49 -27.33
N LYS A 314 -10.42 -3.82 -27.95
CA LYS A 314 -11.31 -4.50 -28.91
C LYS A 314 -10.54 -4.99 -30.14
N ALA A 315 -9.51 -4.27 -30.56
CA ALA A 315 -8.61 -4.67 -31.64
C ALA A 315 -7.60 -5.77 -31.25
N GLN A 316 -7.23 -5.89 -29.96
CA GLN A 316 -6.24 -6.87 -29.49
C GLN A 316 -6.84 -8.15 -28.89
N ALA A 317 -8.11 -8.13 -28.47
CA ALA A 317 -8.75 -9.27 -27.81
C ALA A 317 -9.23 -10.35 -28.78
N GLU A 318 -9.55 -9.99 -30.03
CA GLU A 318 -9.99 -10.95 -31.06
C GLU A 318 -8.85 -11.82 -31.58
N ALA A 319 -7.58 -11.40 -31.43
CA ALA A 319 -6.40 -12.15 -31.85
C ALA A 319 -5.80 -13.10 -30.78
N LYS A 320 -6.21 -13.02 -29.51
CA LYS A 320 -5.49 -13.65 -28.38
C LYS A 320 -6.24 -14.72 -27.58
N ILE A 321 -7.51 -14.98 -27.91
CA ILE A 321 -8.39 -15.81 -27.07
C ILE A 321 -8.35 -17.30 -27.47
N GLU A 322 -7.83 -17.65 -28.64
CA GLU A 322 -7.76 -19.05 -29.11
C GLU A 322 -6.51 -19.82 -28.63
N GLU A 323 -5.43 -19.14 -28.25
CA GLU A 323 -4.14 -19.78 -27.97
C GLU A 323 -3.91 -20.17 -26.48
N SER A 324 -4.63 -19.53 -25.53
CA SER A 324 -4.19 -19.50 -24.12
C SER A 324 -4.65 -20.65 -23.20
N LYS A 325 -5.23 -21.75 -23.71
CA LYS A 325 -5.89 -22.76 -22.85
C LYS A 325 -5.10 -24.03 -22.51
N LYS A 326 -3.83 -24.18 -22.95
CA LYS A 326 -2.97 -25.33 -22.59
C LYS A 326 -1.47 -25.01 -22.54
N GLU A 327 -1.09 -23.75 -22.43
CA GLU A 327 0.31 -23.38 -22.58
C GLU A 327 1.11 -23.68 -21.30
N LYS A 328 2.15 -24.51 -21.44
CA LYS A 328 3.12 -24.78 -20.37
C LYS A 328 3.89 -23.50 -20.05
N HIS A 329 4.26 -23.33 -18.78
CA HIS A 329 5.13 -22.26 -18.34
C HIS A 329 6.57 -22.78 -18.27
N GLU A 330 7.38 -22.41 -19.26
CA GLU A 330 8.76 -22.88 -19.38
C GLU A 330 9.76 -21.72 -19.22
N VAL A 331 10.91 -22.03 -18.62
CA VAL A 331 12.06 -21.12 -18.49
C VAL A 331 13.29 -21.86 -19.03
N ILE A 332 14.21 -21.16 -19.68
CA ILE A 332 15.44 -21.77 -20.20
C ILE A 332 16.52 -21.68 -19.11
N LEU A 333 17.10 -22.83 -18.75
CA LEU A 333 18.19 -22.96 -17.78
C LEU A 333 19.21 -23.97 -18.28
N HIS A 334 20.48 -23.58 -18.34
CA HIS A 334 21.61 -24.40 -18.79
C HIS A 334 21.32 -25.09 -20.14
N GLY A 335 20.84 -24.30 -21.12
CA GLY A 335 20.52 -24.80 -22.46
C GLY A 335 19.33 -25.75 -22.54
N LYS A 336 18.48 -25.83 -21.50
CA LYS A 336 17.28 -26.68 -21.49
C LYS A 336 16.03 -25.90 -21.13
N ARG A 337 14.90 -26.22 -21.75
CA ARG A 337 13.59 -25.71 -21.35
C ARG A 337 13.07 -26.51 -20.16
N VAL A 338 12.87 -25.82 -19.04
CA VAL A 338 12.41 -26.39 -17.77
C VAL A 338 10.95 -26.03 -17.56
N ASP A 339 10.08 -27.03 -17.44
CA ASP A 339 8.66 -26.81 -17.14
C ASP A 339 8.49 -26.50 -15.65
N VAL A 340 8.10 -25.26 -15.36
CA VAL A 340 7.88 -24.76 -14.00
C VAL A 340 6.40 -24.56 -13.69
N THR A 341 5.48 -25.06 -14.53
CA THR A 341 4.02 -24.85 -14.39
C THR A 341 3.51 -25.26 -13.01
N ASN A 342 3.89 -26.46 -12.55
CA ASN A 342 3.50 -26.99 -11.24
C ASN A 342 4.33 -26.42 -10.07
N PHE A 343 5.39 -25.67 -10.39
CA PHE A 343 6.30 -25.07 -9.43
C PHE A 343 6.04 -23.57 -9.21
N LEU A 344 5.20 -22.92 -10.05
CA LEU A 344 4.88 -21.49 -9.98
C LEU A 344 4.53 -21.02 -8.56
N ASN A 345 3.65 -21.73 -7.86
CA ASN A 345 3.20 -21.35 -6.51
C ASN A 345 4.09 -21.90 -5.38
N LYS A 346 5.08 -22.74 -5.71
CA LYS A 346 6.02 -23.36 -4.75
C LYS A 346 7.38 -22.68 -4.75
N HIS A 347 7.69 -21.89 -5.78
CA HIS A 347 8.96 -21.19 -5.91
C HIS A 347 9.17 -20.19 -4.75
N PRO A 348 10.25 -20.29 -3.96
CA PRO A 348 10.52 -19.40 -2.83
C PRO A 348 10.67 -17.92 -3.22
N GLY A 349 11.21 -17.63 -4.41
CA GLY A 349 11.29 -16.26 -4.94
C GLY A 349 9.96 -15.72 -5.48
N GLY A 350 8.86 -16.46 -5.31
CA GLY A 350 7.53 -16.12 -5.79
C GLY A 350 7.31 -16.44 -7.27
N ARG A 351 6.04 -16.40 -7.69
CA ARG A 351 5.66 -16.73 -9.06
C ARG A 351 6.07 -15.67 -10.09
N LYS A 352 6.18 -14.40 -9.68
CA LYS A 352 6.38 -13.26 -10.59
C LYS A 352 7.68 -13.40 -11.40
N VAL A 353 8.77 -13.79 -10.75
CA VAL A 353 10.06 -13.98 -11.44
C VAL A 353 10.00 -15.08 -12.50
N LEU A 354 9.28 -16.17 -12.25
CA LEU A 354 9.08 -17.20 -13.27
C LEU A 354 8.28 -16.68 -14.47
N PHE A 355 7.31 -15.78 -14.26
CA PHE A 355 6.60 -15.10 -15.35
C PHE A 355 7.48 -14.15 -16.15
N ILE A 356 8.39 -13.44 -15.49
CA ILE A 356 9.34 -12.52 -16.13
C ILE A 356 10.26 -13.30 -17.08
N PHE A 357 10.76 -14.46 -16.63
CA PHE A 357 11.68 -15.31 -17.39
C PHE A 357 10.98 -16.38 -18.24
N ARG A 358 9.67 -16.25 -18.47
CA ARG A 358 8.96 -17.17 -19.35
C ARG A 358 9.59 -17.12 -20.75
N ASP A 359 9.98 -18.27 -21.27
CA ASP A 359 10.62 -18.42 -22.59
C ASP A 359 11.94 -17.64 -22.74
N ARG A 360 12.56 -17.23 -21.63
CA ARG A 360 13.87 -16.56 -21.59
C ARG A 360 14.93 -17.46 -20.96
N ASP A 361 16.18 -17.27 -21.38
CA ASP A 361 17.34 -17.82 -20.71
C ASP A 361 17.61 -17.07 -19.40
N ALA A 362 17.46 -17.77 -18.29
CA ALA A 362 17.62 -17.25 -16.93
C ALA A 362 18.83 -17.87 -16.22
N THR A 363 19.76 -18.47 -16.98
CA THR A 363 20.86 -19.24 -16.41
C THR A 363 21.76 -18.40 -15.51
N GLU A 364 22.12 -17.18 -15.93
CA GLU A 364 22.96 -16.27 -15.13
C GLU A 364 22.28 -15.86 -13.83
N GLN A 365 21.00 -15.47 -13.88
CA GLN A 365 20.22 -15.10 -12.70
C GLN A 365 19.98 -16.29 -11.77
N PHE A 366 19.83 -17.50 -12.33
CA PHE A 366 19.70 -18.72 -11.55
C PHE A 366 20.99 -18.99 -10.76
N GLU A 367 22.15 -18.94 -11.41
CA GLU A 367 23.46 -19.16 -10.77
C GLU A 367 23.82 -18.11 -9.73
N ALA A 368 23.37 -16.86 -9.90
CA ALA A 368 23.60 -15.78 -8.94
C ALA A 368 22.86 -15.95 -7.60
N TYR A 369 21.68 -16.58 -7.60
CA TYR A 369 20.76 -16.61 -6.44
C TYR A 369 20.51 -17.98 -5.81
N HIS A 370 20.69 -19.08 -6.55
CA HIS A 370 20.17 -20.37 -6.12
C HIS A 370 21.20 -21.20 -5.33
N SER A 371 20.85 -21.51 -4.08
CA SER A 371 21.60 -22.41 -3.20
C SER A 371 21.75 -23.83 -3.78
N THR A 372 22.68 -24.61 -3.21
CA THR A 372 22.87 -26.03 -3.55
C THR A 372 21.59 -26.87 -3.41
N ARG A 373 20.70 -26.52 -2.47
CA ARG A 373 19.38 -27.14 -2.31
C ARG A 373 18.47 -26.86 -3.51
N ALA A 374 18.45 -25.62 -4.00
CA ALA A 374 17.66 -25.27 -5.18
C ALA A 374 18.16 -25.98 -6.45
N LYS A 375 19.49 -26.14 -6.59
CA LYS A 375 20.08 -26.95 -7.67
C LYS A 375 19.62 -28.41 -7.62
N LYS A 376 19.38 -28.99 -6.44
CA LYS A 376 18.75 -30.32 -6.30
C LYS A 376 17.30 -30.33 -6.76
N TRP A 377 16.51 -29.30 -6.43
CA TRP A 377 15.13 -29.18 -6.91
C TRP A 377 15.05 -29.05 -8.44
N LEU A 378 15.96 -28.29 -9.04
CA LEU A 378 16.05 -28.17 -10.50
C LEU A 378 16.23 -29.53 -11.18
N LYS A 379 16.94 -30.49 -10.56
CA LYS A 379 17.10 -31.85 -11.12
C LYS A 379 15.77 -32.61 -11.21
N ALA A 380 14.82 -32.34 -10.32
CA ALA A 380 13.52 -33.01 -10.26
C ALA A 380 12.45 -32.40 -11.18
N LEU A 381 12.71 -31.23 -11.78
CA LEU A 381 11.76 -30.59 -12.69
C LEU A 381 11.83 -31.22 -14.10
N PRO A 382 10.70 -31.36 -14.81
CA PRO A 382 10.67 -31.83 -16.19
C PRO A 382 11.44 -30.89 -17.12
N LYS A 383 12.20 -31.47 -18.06
CA LYS A 383 13.05 -30.71 -18.99
C LYS A 383 12.95 -31.28 -20.40
N ARG A 384 13.12 -30.42 -21.38
CA ARG A 384 13.30 -30.78 -22.79
C ARG A 384 14.38 -29.92 -23.42
N GLU A 385 14.83 -30.32 -24.60
CA GLU A 385 15.78 -29.54 -25.39
C GLU A 385 15.16 -28.19 -25.82
N VAL A 386 16.03 -27.19 -25.94
CA VAL A 386 15.67 -25.85 -26.43
C VAL A 386 15.21 -25.90 -27.88
N LEU A 387 14.39 -24.93 -28.26
CA LEU A 387 13.95 -24.74 -29.64
C LEU A 387 15.08 -24.09 -30.45
N LYS A 388 15.13 -24.33 -31.76
CA LYS A 388 16.10 -23.68 -32.65
C LYS A 388 15.99 -22.15 -32.67
N THR A 389 14.81 -21.62 -32.33
CA THR A 389 14.51 -20.18 -32.25
C THR A 389 14.91 -19.57 -30.90
N ASP A 390 15.31 -20.37 -29.92
CA ASP A 390 15.66 -19.87 -28.60
C ASP A 390 17.01 -19.16 -28.65
N PHE A 391 17.05 -17.93 -28.13
CA PHE A 391 18.30 -17.19 -27.95
C PHE A 391 18.90 -17.52 -26.58
N LEU A 392 20.08 -18.14 -26.58
CA LEU A 392 20.78 -18.56 -25.37
C LEU A 392 21.82 -17.52 -24.95
N ILE A 393 21.39 -16.57 -24.12
CA ILE A 393 22.25 -15.52 -23.55
C ILE A 393 23.45 -16.15 -22.84
N SER A 394 23.24 -17.27 -22.13
CA SER A 394 24.27 -17.96 -21.36
C SER A 394 25.39 -18.57 -22.20
N GLU A 395 25.16 -18.77 -23.51
CA GLU A 395 26.14 -19.36 -24.42
C GLU A 395 27.05 -18.32 -25.09
N THR A 396 26.74 -17.03 -24.92
CA THR A 396 27.57 -15.93 -25.43
C THR A 396 28.96 -15.95 -24.79
N LYS A 397 29.96 -15.40 -25.51
CA LYS A 397 31.33 -15.30 -25.00
C LYS A 397 31.38 -14.54 -23.66
N MET A 398 30.65 -13.42 -23.57
CA MET A 398 30.62 -12.58 -22.38
C MET A 398 30.04 -13.31 -21.16
N ALA A 399 28.92 -14.03 -21.32
CA ALA A 399 28.34 -14.82 -20.22
C ALA A 399 29.31 -15.91 -19.73
N LYS A 400 30.02 -16.57 -20.64
CA LYS A 400 31.03 -17.59 -20.30
C LYS A 400 32.23 -16.97 -19.57
N ASP A 401 32.72 -15.82 -20.01
CA ASP A 401 33.82 -15.12 -19.35
C ASP A 401 33.39 -14.58 -17.97
N PHE A 402 32.14 -14.10 -17.83
CA PHE A 402 31.57 -13.71 -16.55
C PHE A 402 31.49 -14.91 -15.58
N ALA A 403 31.03 -16.07 -16.05
CA ALA A 403 31.00 -17.29 -15.25
C ALA A 403 32.41 -17.72 -14.76
N LYS A 404 33.45 -17.55 -15.58
CA LYS A 404 34.85 -17.77 -15.15
C LYS A 404 35.25 -16.81 -14.04
N MET A 405 34.89 -15.53 -14.13
CA MET A 405 35.16 -14.53 -13.09
C MET A 405 34.46 -14.89 -11.77
N VAL A 406 33.19 -15.34 -11.82
CA VAL A 406 32.45 -15.82 -10.64
C VAL A 406 33.20 -16.98 -9.96
N ASN A 407 33.69 -17.95 -10.73
CA ASN A 407 34.43 -19.09 -10.19
C ASN A 407 35.78 -18.67 -9.59
N MET A 408 36.50 -17.78 -10.26
CA MET A 408 37.73 -17.19 -9.72
C MET A 408 37.51 -16.50 -8.37
N PHE A 409 36.40 -15.77 -8.19
CA PHE A 409 36.06 -15.15 -6.91
C PHE A 409 35.75 -16.15 -5.80
N LYS A 410 35.10 -17.28 -6.13
CA LYS A 410 34.91 -18.39 -5.18
C LYS A 410 36.25 -18.98 -4.76
N GLU A 411 37.15 -19.24 -5.70
CA GLU A 411 38.50 -19.77 -5.43
C GLU A 411 39.34 -18.83 -4.57
N LYS A 412 39.28 -17.52 -4.84
CA LYS A 412 39.93 -16.47 -4.04
C LYS A 412 39.28 -16.25 -2.67
N GLY A 413 38.14 -16.87 -2.39
CA GLY A 413 37.45 -16.76 -1.11
C GLY A 413 36.71 -15.43 -0.90
N PHE A 414 36.36 -14.70 -1.96
CA PHE A 414 35.66 -13.41 -1.84
C PHE A 414 34.23 -13.56 -1.28
N TYR A 415 33.65 -14.76 -1.38
CA TYR A 415 32.35 -15.08 -0.77
C TYR A 415 32.44 -15.45 0.72
N ARG A 416 33.66 -15.47 1.31
CA ARG A 416 33.84 -15.73 2.75
C ARG A 416 33.67 -14.42 3.53
N PRO A 417 32.73 -14.35 4.48
CA PRO A 417 32.53 -13.17 5.32
C PRO A 417 33.77 -12.89 6.18
N HIS A 418 34.08 -11.62 6.42
CA HIS A 418 35.15 -11.23 7.33
C HIS A 418 34.54 -10.85 8.68
N LEU A 419 34.78 -11.63 9.72
CA LEU A 419 34.10 -11.49 11.01
C LEU A 419 34.20 -10.07 11.60
N ILE A 420 35.38 -9.43 11.49
CA ILE A 420 35.58 -8.07 12.02
C ILE A 420 34.72 -7.04 11.26
N GLU A 421 34.60 -7.16 9.93
CA GLU A 421 33.76 -6.26 9.12
C GLU A 421 32.28 -6.44 9.48
N GLU A 422 31.86 -7.69 9.71
CA GLU A 422 30.49 -7.97 10.17
C GLU A 422 30.21 -7.39 11.56
N ILE A 423 31.17 -7.50 12.49
CA ILE A 423 31.06 -6.89 13.82
C ILE A 423 30.97 -5.37 13.70
N VAL A 424 31.84 -4.74 12.90
CA VAL A 424 31.81 -3.28 12.67
C VAL A 424 30.46 -2.86 12.09
N LYS A 425 29.94 -3.56 11.08
CA LYS A 425 28.61 -3.28 10.51
C LYS A 425 27.50 -3.38 11.56
N VAL A 426 27.52 -4.42 12.39
CA VAL A 426 26.52 -4.58 13.48
C VAL A 426 26.65 -3.48 14.53
N LEU A 427 27.88 -3.08 14.89
CA LEU A 427 28.13 -1.95 15.80
C LEU A 427 27.66 -0.62 15.21
N MET A 428 27.75 -0.42 13.90
CA MET A 428 27.22 0.77 13.20
C MET A 428 25.69 0.84 13.22
N VAL A 429 25.00 -0.28 13.48
CA VAL A 429 23.55 -0.30 13.75
C VAL A 429 23.28 0.04 15.22
N PHE A 430 23.81 -0.78 16.13
CA PHE A 430 23.43 -0.74 17.55
C PHE A 430 24.11 0.38 18.33
N GLY A 431 25.36 0.72 18.02
CA GLY A 431 26.12 1.76 18.71
C GLY A 431 25.43 3.13 18.65
N PRO A 432 25.19 3.70 17.45
CA PRO A 432 24.45 4.96 17.31
C PRO A 432 23.05 4.90 17.92
N TYR A 433 22.37 3.75 17.84
CA TYR A 433 21.03 3.59 18.39
C TYR A 433 21.02 3.62 19.93
N ILE A 434 21.98 2.95 20.58
CA ILE A 434 22.14 2.92 22.05
C ILE A 434 22.56 4.30 22.56
N VAL A 435 23.58 4.91 21.94
CA VAL A 435 24.03 6.27 22.30
C VAL A 435 22.90 7.28 22.09
N GLY A 436 22.14 7.14 21.00
CA GLY A 436 20.97 7.98 20.75
C GLY A 436 19.90 7.87 21.83
N HIS A 437 19.58 6.66 22.31
CA HIS A 437 18.67 6.50 23.45
C HIS A 437 19.21 7.19 24.71
N TYR A 438 20.50 6.99 25.02
CA TYR A 438 21.13 7.65 26.15
C TYR A 438 21.00 9.19 26.05
N LEU A 439 21.29 9.77 24.89
CA LEU A 439 21.15 11.22 24.67
C LEU A 439 19.70 11.70 24.77
N LEU A 440 18.74 10.88 24.34
CA LEU A 440 17.32 11.21 24.44
C LEU A 440 16.89 11.36 25.91
N PHE A 441 17.30 10.42 26.77
CA PHE A 441 17.02 10.46 28.21
C PHE A 441 17.76 11.59 28.95
N ASN A 442 18.92 12.02 28.44
CA ASN A 442 19.73 13.09 29.03
C ASN A 442 19.47 14.47 28.42
N GLY A 443 18.31 14.70 27.80
CA GLY A 443 17.88 16.03 27.37
C GLY A 443 18.48 16.52 26.05
N SER A 444 19.05 15.63 25.24
CA SER A 444 19.62 15.93 23.91
C SER A 444 18.84 15.28 22.76
N PRO A 445 17.53 15.57 22.61
CA PRO A 445 16.63 14.81 21.73
C PRO A 445 16.93 14.98 20.23
N LEU A 446 17.54 16.09 19.80
CA LEU A 446 17.89 16.29 18.39
C LEU A 446 19.07 15.41 17.97
N ALA A 447 20.15 15.39 18.77
CA ALA A 447 21.30 14.52 18.52
C ALA A 447 20.88 13.03 18.59
N ALA A 448 20.01 12.69 19.54
CA ALA A 448 19.39 11.37 19.62
C ALA A 448 18.66 10.99 18.31
N ALA A 449 17.81 11.87 17.79
CA ALA A 449 17.06 11.63 16.55
C ALA A 449 17.99 11.33 15.36
N PHE A 450 19.09 12.06 15.21
CA PHE A 450 20.06 11.83 14.13
C PHE A 450 20.83 10.51 14.30
N LEU A 451 21.34 10.21 15.50
CA LEU A 451 22.07 8.97 15.75
C LEU A 451 21.18 7.73 15.63
N MET A 452 19.96 7.78 16.19
CA MET A 452 18.99 6.71 16.03
C MET A 452 18.59 6.55 14.57
N GLY A 453 18.31 7.66 13.87
CA GLY A 453 17.98 7.64 12.44
C GLY A 453 19.08 7.02 11.59
N PHE A 454 20.35 7.35 11.88
CA PHE A 454 21.51 6.74 11.22
C PHE A 454 21.62 5.24 11.52
N GLY A 455 21.53 4.83 12.79
CA GLY A 455 21.58 3.40 13.16
C GLY A 455 20.49 2.58 12.48
N LEU A 456 19.26 3.12 12.39
CA LEU A 456 18.16 2.48 11.68
C LEU A 456 18.36 2.43 10.15
N TYR A 457 18.87 3.50 9.55
CA TYR A 457 19.29 3.53 8.14
C TYR A 457 20.33 2.43 7.86
N TYR A 458 21.36 2.34 8.70
CA TYR A 458 22.43 1.36 8.56
C TYR A 458 21.94 -0.07 8.75
N GLY A 459 20.99 -0.26 9.69
CA GLY A 459 20.32 -1.54 9.90
C GLY A 459 19.66 -2.08 8.64
N GLY A 460 19.25 -1.21 7.71
CA GLY A 460 18.78 -1.61 6.40
C GLY A 460 19.79 -2.35 5.55
N TRP A 461 21.01 -1.83 5.46
CA TRP A 461 22.09 -2.43 4.68
C TRP A 461 22.55 -3.76 5.28
N VAL A 462 22.64 -3.81 6.61
CA VAL A 462 23.01 -5.04 7.32
C VAL A 462 21.91 -6.10 7.15
N SER A 463 20.65 -5.75 7.41
CA SER A 463 19.51 -6.65 7.18
C SER A 463 19.49 -7.16 5.73
N HIS A 464 19.69 -6.27 4.76
CA HIS A 464 19.80 -6.60 3.35
C HIS A 464 20.86 -7.68 3.06
N ASP A 465 22.06 -7.55 3.63
CA ASP A 465 23.19 -8.48 3.40
C ASP A 465 22.88 -9.89 3.95
N TYR A 466 22.28 -9.96 5.14
CA TYR A 466 21.76 -11.22 5.69
C TYR A 466 20.64 -11.80 4.82
N LEU A 467 19.76 -10.97 4.26
CA LEU A 467 18.62 -11.42 3.46
C LEU A 467 18.99 -11.88 2.05
N HIS A 468 20.14 -11.47 1.53
CA HIS A 468 20.81 -12.08 0.36
C HIS A 468 21.59 -13.36 0.70
N HIS A 469 21.60 -13.76 1.98
CA HIS A 469 22.38 -14.89 2.49
C HIS A 469 23.89 -14.76 2.19
N ALA A 470 24.38 -13.52 2.19
CA ALA A 470 25.78 -13.20 1.97
C ALA A 470 26.63 -13.44 3.21
N VAL A 471 26.07 -13.23 4.41
CA VAL A 471 26.85 -13.23 5.67
C VAL A 471 27.13 -14.63 6.20
N ILE A 472 26.12 -15.43 6.57
CA ILE A 472 26.37 -16.75 7.18
C ILE A 472 26.47 -17.81 6.08
N LYS A 473 27.65 -18.44 5.97
CA LYS A 473 27.96 -19.48 4.98
C LYS A 473 28.15 -20.85 5.66
N GLY A 474 27.89 -21.93 4.93
CA GLY A 474 27.87 -23.30 5.49
C GLY A 474 28.63 -24.36 4.70
N GLY A 475 29.24 -24.01 3.56
CA GLY A 475 30.11 -24.94 2.82
C GLY A 475 31.37 -25.32 3.60
N LYS A 476 32.06 -26.41 3.22
CA LYS A 476 33.31 -26.86 3.89
C LYS A 476 34.37 -25.74 4.01
N LYS A 477 34.38 -24.82 3.05
CA LYS A 477 35.29 -23.67 2.97
C LYS A 477 34.66 -22.36 3.46
N GLY A 478 33.42 -22.38 3.97
CA GLY A 478 32.73 -21.19 4.47
C GLY A 478 32.38 -20.15 3.40
N ASP A 479 32.25 -20.54 2.14
CA ASP A 479 32.00 -19.69 0.96
C ASP A 479 30.62 -19.94 0.31
N GLU A 480 30.02 -21.10 0.54
CA GLU A 480 28.73 -21.46 -0.04
C GLU A 480 27.54 -21.24 0.90
N THR A 481 26.45 -20.72 0.33
CA THR A 481 25.14 -20.69 0.97
C THR A 481 24.48 -22.06 0.84
N THR A 482 24.64 -22.87 1.89
CA THR A 482 23.96 -24.16 1.99
C THR A 482 22.52 -23.96 2.48
N GLY A 483 21.62 -24.88 2.13
CA GLY A 483 20.24 -24.81 2.60
C GLY A 483 20.08 -24.84 4.13
N ALA A 484 21.13 -25.26 4.87
CA ALA A 484 21.11 -25.36 6.34
C ALA A 484 21.31 -24.00 7.03
N VAL A 485 22.05 -23.07 6.40
CA VAL A 485 22.35 -21.74 6.98
C VAL A 485 21.35 -20.66 6.56
N VAL A 486 20.53 -20.92 5.54
CA VAL A 486 19.47 -20.01 5.08
C VAL A 486 18.52 -19.57 6.22
N PRO A 487 18.02 -20.47 7.09
CA PRO A 487 17.18 -20.05 8.22
C PRO A 487 17.87 -19.09 9.19
N ILE A 488 19.17 -19.27 9.45
CA ILE A 488 19.93 -18.44 10.40
C ILE A 488 20.11 -17.03 9.83
N ASN A 489 20.51 -16.93 8.56
CA ASN A 489 20.56 -15.65 7.85
C ASN A 489 19.19 -14.94 7.86
N ASN A 490 18.11 -15.69 7.61
CA ASN A 490 16.77 -15.13 7.67
C ASN A 490 16.46 -14.60 9.08
N VAL A 491 16.74 -15.34 10.15
CA VAL A 491 16.49 -14.86 11.52
C VAL A 491 17.24 -13.55 11.78
N MET A 492 18.53 -13.48 11.46
CA MET A 492 19.31 -12.23 11.60
C MET A 492 18.73 -11.09 10.77
N GLY A 493 18.41 -11.35 9.51
CA GLY A 493 17.77 -10.38 8.63
C GLY A 493 16.43 -9.87 9.18
N TYR A 494 15.64 -10.72 9.82
CA TYR A 494 14.37 -10.36 10.47
C TYR A 494 14.55 -9.63 11.80
N VAL A 495 15.56 -9.98 12.61
CA VAL A 495 15.86 -9.30 13.87
C VAL A 495 16.34 -7.87 13.61
N ILE A 496 17.27 -7.69 12.68
CA ILE A 496 17.74 -6.37 12.28
C ILE A 496 16.64 -5.64 11.48
N GLY A 497 15.88 -6.37 10.66
CA GLY A 497 14.72 -5.85 9.92
C GLY A 497 13.57 -5.39 10.82
N PHE A 498 13.41 -5.96 12.02
CA PHE A 498 12.48 -5.45 13.03
C PHE A 498 12.86 -4.03 13.45
N MET A 499 14.16 -3.72 13.60
CA MET A 499 14.61 -2.35 13.87
C MET A 499 14.34 -1.39 12.73
N GLN A 500 14.22 -1.87 11.49
CA GLN A 500 13.81 -1.03 10.36
C GLN A 500 12.31 -0.67 10.41
N GLY A 501 11.47 -1.52 11.01
CA GLY A 501 10.03 -1.29 11.08
C GLY A 501 9.30 -1.40 9.73
N TYR A 502 9.93 -2.04 8.74
CA TYR A 502 9.33 -2.43 7.46
C TYR A 502 9.03 -3.92 7.44
N GLU A 503 8.15 -4.32 6.52
CA GLU A 503 7.88 -5.74 6.33
C GLU A 503 8.95 -6.36 5.42
N VAL A 504 9.67 -7.33 5.99
CA VAL A 504 10.89 -7.90 5.41
C VAL A 504 10.62 -8.70 4.13
N ASP A 505 9.47 -9.38 4.01
CA ASP A 505 9.16 -10.19 2.83
C ASP A 505 8.71 -9.33 1.62
N TRP A 506 8.10 -8.17 1.86
CA TRP A 506 7.72 -7.13 0.91
C TRP A 506 8.98 -6.56 0.33
N TRP A 507 9.90 -6.15 1.20
CA TRP A 507 11.20 -5.66 0.81
C TRP A 507 11.93 -6.73 -0.02
N ARG A 508 12.00 -7.98 0.46
CA ARG A 508 12.68 -9.08 -0.25
C ARG A 508 12.03 -9.39 -1.60
N ALA A 509 10.71 -9.45 -1.67
CA ALA A 509 9.98 -9.73 -2.90
C ALA A 509 10.20 -8.62 -3.94
N ARG A 510 10.25 -7.36 -3.49
CA ARG A 510 10.54 -6.19 -4.32
C ARG A 510 11.99 -6.21 -4.78
N HIS A 511 12.91 -6.24 -3.84
CA HIS A 511 14.35 -6.09 -4.05
C HIS A 511 14.96 -7.25 -4.83
N ASN A 512 14.62 -8.50 -4.53
CA ASN A 512 15.13 -9.64 -5.31
C ASN A 512 14.58 -9.65 -6.74
N THR A 513 13.38 -9.09 -6.96
CA THR A 513 12.88 -8.90 -8.32
C THR A 513 13.65 -7.79 -9.03
N HIS A 514 13.98 -6.70 -8.34
CA HIS A 514 14.78 -5.61 -8.88
C HIS A 514 16.12 -6.13 -9.41
N HIS A 515 16.91 -6.81 -8.58
CA HIS A 515 18.23 -7.34 -8.97
C HIS A 515 18.27 -8.21 -10.24
N VAL A 516 17.23 -9.03 -10.46
CA VAL A 516 17.21 -9.94 -11.61
C VAL A 516 16.80 -9.26 -12.91
N VAL A 517 16.19 -8.07 -12.83
CA VAL A 517 15.67 -7.31 -13.97
C VAL A 517 15.79 -5.80 -13.73
N THR A 518 16.95 -5.35 -13.25
CA THR A 518 17.21 -3.96 -12.85
C THR A 518 16.85 -3.02 -13.99
N ASN A 519 16.02 -2.01 -13.70
CA ASN A 519 15.46 -1.04 -14.64
C ASN A 519 14.75 -1.62 -15.89
N GLU A 520 14.32 -2.89 -15.86
CA GLU A 520 13.55 -3.47 -16.98
C GLU A 520 12.09 -2.98 -16.94
N ASP A 521 11.62 -2.33 -18.02
CA ASP A 521 10.31 -1.69 -18.07
C ASP A 521 9.16 -2.68 -17.78
N GLY A 522 8.26 -2.26 -16.90
CA GLY A 522 7.12 -3.04 -16.44
C GLY A 522 7.46 -4.14 -15.42
N ASN A 523 8.69 -4.66 -15.40
CA ASN A 523 9.10 -5.79 -14.59
C ASN A 523 9.75 -5.37 -13.27
N ASP A 524 10.69 -4.42 -13.31
CA ASP A 524 11.32 -3.86 -12.12
C ASP A 524 10.30 -3.08 -11.26
N PRO A 525 10.11 -3.44 -9.97
CA PRO A 525 9.27 -2.65 -9.08
C PRO A 525 9.89 -1.31 -8.64
N ASP A 526 11.21 -1.12 -8.74
CA ASP A 526 11.90 0.07 -8.22
C ASP A 526 11.67 1.31 -9.06
N ILE A 527 11.69 1.20 -10.38
CA ILE A 527 11.40 2.32 -11.30
C ILE A 527 9.92 2.77 -11.32
N LYS A 528 9.04 2.15 -10.51
CA LYS A 528 7.61 2.52 -10.40
C LYS A 528 7.39 3.63 -9.38
N THR A 529 7.97 4.79 -9.65
CA THR A 529 7.91 5.98 -8.77
C THR A 529 6.79 6.96 -9.12
N ALA A 530 6.06 6.72 -10.21
CA ALA A 530 4.91 7.51 -10.62
C ALA A 530 3.75 7.39 -9.61
N PRO A 531 2.97 8.47 -9.37
CA PRO A 531 3.03 9.76 -10.07
C PRO A 531 4.02 10.77 -9.47
N VAL A 532 4.72 10.43 -8.38
CA VAL A 532 5.55 11.39 -7.62
C VAL A 532 6.82 11.75 -8.38
N LEU A 533 7.58 10.76 -8.85
CA LEU A 533 8.73 10.96 -9.71
C LEU A 533 8.53 10.18 -11.00
N VAL A 534 8.93 10.76 -12.13
CA VAL A 534 8.91 10.14 -13.45
C VAL A 534 10.20 10.50 -14.14
N PHE A 535 11.13 9.55 -14.18
CA PHE A 535 12.38 9.71 -14.94
C PHE A 535 12.04 9.77 -16.44
N VAL A 536 12.43 10.86 -17.09
CA VAL A 536 12.07 11.17 -18.50
C VAL A 536 13.24 11.05 -19.46
N ARG A 537 14.44 10.83 -18.93
CA ARG A 537 15.68 10.64 -19.70
C ARG A 537 15.46 9.71 -20.89
N ASN A 538 15.94 10.12 -22.06
CA ASN A 538 15.87 9.37 -23.32
C ASN A 538 14.44 9.02 -23.77
N SER A 539 13.42 9.69 -23.25
CA SER A 539 12.02 9.44 -23.62
C SER A 539 11.21 10.74 -23.80
N PRO A 540 11.34 11.39 -24.98
CA PRO A 540 10.55 12.58 -25.31
C PRO A 540 9.04 12.34 -25.19
N THR A 541 8.58 11.11 -25.48
CA THR A 541 7.19 10.71 -25.36
C THR A 541 6.69 10.76 -23.91
N ILE A 542 7.49 10.26 -22.95
CA ILE A 542 7.14 10.33 -21.52
C ILE A 542 7.22 11.79 -21.04
N ALA A 543 8.23 12.55 -21.47
CA ALA A 543 8.39 13.97 -21.13
C ALA A 543 7.16 14.81 -21.51
N LYS A 544 6.61 14.61 -22.72
CA LYS A 544 5.37 15.28 -23.18
C LYS A 544 4.14 14.92 -22.36
N GLY A 545 4.15 13.76 -21.70
CA GLY A 545 3.05 13.25 -20.88
C GLY A 545 3.05 13.74 -19.43
N LEU A 546 4.07 14.47 -18.99
CA LEU A 546 4.16 14.96 -17.60
C LEU A 546 3.08 16.00 -17.29
N ASN A 547 2.45 15.84 -16.12
CA ASN A 547 1.53 16.84 -15.57
C ASN A 547 2.29 18.07 -15.03
N MET A 548 1.56 19.13 -14.67
CA MET A 548 2.16 20.39 -14.23
C MET A 548 3.10 20.21 -13.04
N ILE A 549 2.74 19.43 -12.02
CA ILE A 549 3.57 19.19 -10.83
C ILE A 549 4.82 18.39 -11.21
N GLN A 550 4.67 17.36 -12.06
CA GLN A 550 5.79 16.53 -12.50
C GLN A 550 6.84 17.30 -13.29
N ARG A 551 6.50 18.42 -13.93
CA ARG A 551 7.50 19.27 -14.62
C ARG A 551 8.46 19.99 -13.66
N TRP A 552 8.14 20.04 -12.37
CA TRP A 552 8.97 20.62 -11.30
C TRP A 552 9.73 19.57 -10.48
N GLN A 553 9.66 18.29 -10.86
CA GLN A 553 10.21 17.18 -10.08
C GLN A 553 11.70 17.28 -9.76
N GLN A 554 12.48 17.95 -10.61
CA GLN A 554 13.89 18.25 -10.36
C GLN A 554 14.13 19.09 -9.09
N TYR A 555 13.18 19.93 -8.69
CA TYR A 555 13.32 20.82 -7.53
C TYR A 555 12.89 20.15 -6.23
N TYR A 556 11.84 19.32 -6.27
CA TYR A 556 11.37 18.60 -5.08
C TYR A 556 11.95 17.20 -4.93
N TYR A 557 12.80 16.73 -5.84
CA TYR A 557 13.43 15.42 -5.80
C TYR A 557 14.10 15.11 -4.45
N LEU A 558 14.99 15.99 -3.97
CA LEU A 558 15.67 15.79 -2.68
C LEU A 558 14.72 15.90 -1.47
N PRO A 559 13.84 16.91 -1.37
CA PRO A 559 12.81 16.93 -0.34
C PRO A 559 11.94 15.68 -0.28
N VAL A 560 11.61 15.08 -1.44
CA VAL A 560 10.82 13.83 -1.51
C VAL A 560 11.58 12.63 -0.94
N MET A 561 12.92 12.63 -0.96
CA MET A 561 13.68 11.54 -0.33
C MET A 561 13.40 11.47 1.18
N CYS A 562 13.20 12.61 1.84
CA CYS A 562 12.88 12.65 3.28
C CYS A 562 11.63 11.83 3.64
N ILE A 563 10.64 11.76 2.74
CA ILE A 563 9.38 11.03 3.00
C ILE A 563 9.40 9.56 2.56
N LEU A 564 10.51 9.08 1.97
CA LEU A 564 10.66 7.69 1.52
C LEU A 564 10.38 6.70 2.65
N ASP A 565 10.79 7.08 3.86
CA ASP A 565 10.60 6.32 5.09
C ASP A 565 9.14 5.94 5.34
N PHE A 566 8.28 6.95 5.27
CA PHE A 566 6.84 6.81 5.47
C PHE A 566 6.21 6.02 4.32
N TYR A 567 6.66 6.28 3.08
CA TYR A 567 6.15 5.59 1.90
C TYR A 567 6.39 4.07 1.97
N TRP A 568 7.61 3.63 2.30
CA TRP A 568 7.92 2.21 2.45
C TRP A 568 7.18 1.54 3.61
N ARG A 569 6.89 2.31 4.67
CA ARG A 569 6.03 1.85 5.77
C ARG A 569 4.58 1.63 5.33
N LEU A 570 4.01 2.56 4.58
CA LEU A 570 2.65 2.44 4.05
C LEU A 570 2.52 1.24 3.10
N GLU A 571 3.49 1.04 2.23
CA GLU A 571 3.57 -0.14 1.35
C GLU A 571 3.70 -1.45 2.15
N SER A 572 4.53 -1.46 3.20
CA SER A 572 4.65 -2.60 4.12
C SER A 572 3.32 -2.94 4.81
N ILE A 573 2.62 -1.93 5.34
CA ILE A 573 1.29 -2.08 5.95
C ILE A 573 0.30 -2.65 4.91
N ALA A 574 0.24 -2.07 3.72
CA ALA A 574 -0.63 -2.55 2.65
C ALA A 574 -0.32 -4.00 2.27
N TYR A 575 0.98 -4.35 2.18
CA TYR A 575 1.42 -5.70 1.86
C TYR A 575 0.95 -6.74 2.89
N ILE A 576 1.05 -6.42 4.19
CA ILE A 576 0.54 -7.24 5.30
C ILE A 576 -0.97 -7.37 5.23
N LEU A 577 -1.70 -6.24 5.17
CA LEU A 577 -3.16 -6.20 5.23
C LEU A 577 -3.82 -6.99 4.10
N ILE A 578 -3.21 -7.00 2.90
CA ILE A 578 -3.71 -7.78 1.75
C ILE A 578 -3.51 -9.29 1.95
N ARG A 579 -2.59 -9.71 2.82
CA ARG A 579 -2.19 -11.12 3.02
C ARG A 579 -2.54 -11.68 4.40
N MET A 580 -3.25 -10.91 5.23
CA MET A 580 -3.83 -11.43 6.47
C MET A 580 -4.78 -12.61 6.20
N PRO A 581 -4.84 -13.62 7.08
CA PRO A 581 -4.18 -13.71 8.40
C PRO A 581 -2.76 -14.31 8.38
N LYS A 582 -2.26 -14.78 7.22
CA LYS A 582 -0.97 -15.49 7.13
C LYS A 582 0.23 -14.66 7.64
N TYR A 583 0.11 -13.33 7.60
CA TYR A 583 1.18 -12.38 7.94
C TYR A 583 1.04 -11.75 9.34
N TYR A 584 0.31 -12.39 10.27
CA TYR A 584 0.09 -11.83 11.61
C TYR A 584 1.39 -11.65 12.42
N LYS A 585 2.41 -12.50 12.22
CA LYS A 585 3.71 -12.37 12.90
C LYS A 585 4.45 -11.10 12.44
N GLN A 586 4.45 -10.86 11.13
CA GLN A 586 5.01 -9.65 10.53
C GLN A 586 4.25 -8.40 10.99
N PHE A 587 2.93 -8.49 11.10
CA PHE A 587 2.12 -7.43 11.69
C PHE A 587 2.52 -7.13 13.14
N ALA A 588 2.64 -8.17 13.98
CA ALA A 588 3.05 -8.02 15.38
C ALA A 588 4.46 -7.42 15.53
N LEU A 589 5.42 -7.84 14.70
CA LEU A 589 6.76 -7.28 14.66
C LEU A 589 6.74 -5.79 14.27
N MET A 590 6.03 -5.45 13.20
CA MET A 590 5.96 -4.05 12.75
C MET A 590 5.24 -3.16 13.77
N LEU A 591 4.15 -3.66 14.39
CA LEU A 591 3.45 -2.97 15.46
C LEU A 591 4.32 -2.79 16.70
N GLY A 592 5.03 -3.84 17.12
CA GLY A 592 5.99 -3.79 18.22
C GLY A 592 7.07 -2.73 18.00
N HIS A 593 7.62 -2.62 16.79
CA HIS A 593 8.55 -1.56 16.45
C HIS A 593 7.90 -0.16 16.56
N ILE A 594 6.66 0.02 16.06
CA ILE A 594 5.96 1.31 16.13
C ILE A 594 5.76 1.72 17.59
N ILE A 595 5.29 0.79 18.43
CA ILE A 595 5.07 1.02 19.86
C ILE A 595 6.40 1.36 20.55
N TRP A 596 7.46 0.57 20.28
CA TRP A 596 8.79 0.79 20.84
C TRP A 596 9.35 2.18 20.50
N THR A 597 9.29 2.58 19.23
CA THR A 597 9.79 3.89 18.78
C THR A 597 8.91 5.05 19.27
N ALA A 598 7.59 4.88 19.30
CA ALA A 598 6.70 5.88 19.90
C ALA A 598 6.93 6.05 21.40
N TYR A 599 7.22 4.95 22.11
CA TYR A 599 7.56 4.98 23.53
C TYR A 599 8.89 5.66 23.79
N ALA A 600 9.93 5.37 23.00
CA ALA A 600 11.23 6.01 23.12
C ALA A 600 11.14 7.55 23.04
N PHE A 601 10.27 8.06 22.16
CA PHE A 601 10.04 9.50 21.97
C PHE A 601 8.80 10.04 22.72
N TYR A 602 8.30 9.35 23.75
CA TYR A 602 7.15 9.82 24.51
C TYR A 602 7.38 11.25 25.06
N GLY A 603 6.41 12.13 24.85
CA GLY A 603 6.53 13.57 25.18
C GLY A 603 7.41 14.39 24.23
N ASN A 604 8.06 13.77 23.24
CA ASN A 604 9.04 14.39 22.34
C ASN A 604 8.81 14.00 20.86
N TYR A 605 7.57 13.76 20.45
CA TYR A 605 7.20 13.21 19.13
C TYR A 605 7.70 13.99 17.91
N ARG A 606 7.95 15.30 18.04
CA ARG A 606 8.58 16.08 16.94
C ARG A 606 9.92 15.51 16.50
N TYR A 607 10.70 14.95 17.43
CA TYR A 607 12.01 14.35 17.14
C TYR A 607 11.89 12.96 16.51
N LEU A 608 10.81 12.23 16.78
CA LEU A 608 10.48 11.00 16.05
C LEU A 608 10.25 11.30 14.56
N VAL A 609 9.52 12.39 14.26
CA VAL A 609 9.30 12.83 12.87
C VAL A 609 10.61 13.25 12.22
N ILE A 610 11.46 14.02 12.91
CA ILE A 610 12.79 14.42 12.41
C ILE A 610 13.66 13.19 12.14
N MET A 611 13.69 12.21 13.06
CA MET A 611 14.42 10.95 12.89
C MET A 611 13.97 10.22 11.62
N SER A 612 12.66 10.10 11.39
CA SER A 612 12.11 9.43 10.20
C SER A 612 12.43 10.19 8.91
N LEU A 613 12.32 11.53 8.91
CA LEU A 613 12.66 12.34 7.75
C LEU A 613 14.15 12.23 7.40
N PHE A 614 15.03 12.27 8.40
CA PHE A 614 16.46 12.11 8.22
C PHE A 614 16.82 10.71 7.71
N ARG A 615 16.23 9.66 8.28
CA ARG A 615 16.40 8.27 7.82
C ARG A 615 15.95 8.10 6.38
N GLY A 616 14.79 8.66 6.02
CA GLY A 616 14.27 8.68 4.66
C GLY A 616 15.24 9.38 3.71
N PHE A 617 15.73 10.56 4.09
CA PHE A 617 16.68 11.33 3.30
C PHE A 617 17.96 10.54 2.99
N LEU A 618 18.58 9.93 4.02
CA LEU A 618 19.77 9.10 3.83
C LEU A 618 19.49 7.91 2.89
N THR A 619 18.43 7.15 3.17
CA THR A 619 18.07 5.95 2.41
C THR A 619 17.79 6.30 0.95
N GLY A 620 16.95 7.30 0.71
CA GLY A 620 16.54 7.70 -0.63
C GLY A 620 17.69 8.29 -1.43
N THR A 621 18.52 9.13 -0.81
CA THR A 621 19.67 9.73 -1.49
C THR A 621 20.65 8.67 -2.00
N ILE A 622 20.96 7.65 -1.20
CA ILE A 622 21.88 6.57 -1.61
C ILE A 622 21.22 5.69 -2.68
N VAL A 623 20.04 5.14 -2.41
CA VAL A 623 19.38 4.16 -3.30
C VAL A 623 19.07 4.77 -4.67
N PHE A 624 18.56 6.00 -4.71
CA PHE A 624 18.25 6.61 -6.00
C PHE A 624 19.53 6.92 -6.79
N SER A 625 20.59 7.35 -6.12
CA SER A 625 21.86 7.74 -6.75
C SER A 625 22.56 6.59 -7.47
N THR A 626 22.26 5.33 -7.15
CA THR A 626 22.98 4.19 -7.71
C THR A 626 22.32 3.54 -8.93
N HIS A 627 21.02 3.73 -9.18
CA HIS A 627 20.35 3.08 -10.33
C HIS A 627 19.07 3.75 -10.85
N TYR A 628 18.37 4.58 -10.07
CA TYR A 628 17.05 5.10 -10.48
C TYR A 628 17.10 6.04 -11.70
N GLY A 629 18.17 6.83 -11.84
CA GLY A 629 18.36 7.72 -12.99
C GLY A 629 19.11 7.09 -14.17
N GLU A 630 19.49 5.81 -14.06
CA GLU A 630 20.18 5.07 -15.11
C GLU A 630 19.22 4.60 -16.22
N ASP A 631 19.72 3.89 -17.22
CA ASP A 631 18.93 3.58 -18.42
C ASP A 631 17.79 2.61 -18.08
N ILE A 632 16.62 2.82 -18.69
CA ILE A 632 15.47 1.92 -18.63
C ILE A 632 15.55 0.95 -19.80
N LEU A 633 15.54 -0.35 -19.52
CA LEU A 633 15.69 -1.39 -20.52
C LEU A 633 14.34 -1.90 -21.04
N ASP A 634 14.27 -2.29 -22.31
CA ASP A 634 13.10 -2.97 -22.87
C ASP A 634 12.99 -4.40 -22.31
N LYS A 635 11.79 -4.81 -21.89
CA LYS A 635 11.54 -6.15 -21.33
C LYS A 635 11.89 -7.35 -22.22
N ASN A 636 12.08 -7.15 -23.53
CA ASN A 636 12.44 -8.20 -24.48
C ASN A 636 13.92 -8.13 -24.89
N HIS A 637 14.76 -7.41 -24.16
CA HIS A 637 16.19 -7.34 -24.45
C HIS A 637 16.86 -8.72 -24.34
N ASN A 638 17.95 -8.90 -25.09
CA ASN A 638 18.77 -10.11 -25.10
C ASN A 638 20.17 -9.87 -24.47
N MET A 639 20.24 -8.98 -23.48
CA MET A 639 21.47 -8.63 -22.78
C MET A 639 21.83 -9.64 -21.68
N THR A 640 23.13 -9.94 -21.54
CA THR A 640 23.70 -10.65 -20.37
C THR A 640 23.50 -9.85 -19.08
N LEU A 641 23.67 -10.51 -17.92
CA LEU A 641 23.59 -9.83 -16.61
C LEU A 641 24.58 -8.66 -16.50
N VAL A 642 25.77 -8.79 -17.12
CA VAL A 642 26.80 -7.75 -17.07
C VAL A 642 26.44 -6.56 -17.94
N GLU A 643 25.90 -6.80 -19.15
CA GLU A 643 25.41 -5.74 -20.04
C GLU A 643 24.22 -4.98 -19.44
N GLN A 644 23.33 -5.70 -18.75
CA GLN A 644 22.22 -5.07 -18.02
C GLN A 644 22.81 -4.16 -16.93
N THR A 645 23.62 -4.72 -16.03
CA THR A 645 24.20 -3.99 -14.91
C THR A 645 25.01 -2.77 -15.35
N SER A 646 25.78 -2.86 -16.44
CA SER A 646 26.57 -1.72 -16.95
C SER A 646 25.71 -0.53 -17.39
N LYS A 647 24.44 -0.77 -17.77
CA LYS A 647 23.49 0.27 -18.21
C LYS A 647 22.57 0.75 -17.11
N THR A 648 22.40 -0.03 -16.05
CA THR A 648 21.35 0.19 -15.05
C THR A 648 21.91 0.51 -13.67
N SER A 649 23.23 0.61 -13.53
CA SER A 649 23.87 0.79 -12.22
C SER A 649 25.09 1.70 -12.30
N ARG A 650 25.33 2.39 -11.18
CA ARG A 650 26.44 3.31 -10.97
C ARG A 650 26.94 3.20 -9.54
N ASN A 651 28.26 3.32 -9.37
CA ASN A 651 28.90 3.36 -8.08
C ASN A 651 29.09 4.79 -7.54
N ILE A 652 29.07 4.92 -6.21
CA ILE A 652 29.40 6.16 -5.50
C ILE A 652 30.86 6.10 -5.07
N THR A 653 31.67 7.05 -5.51
CA THR A 653 33.09 7.16 -5.12
C THR A 653 33.25 7.87 -3.77
N GLY A 654 34.37 7.61 -3.08
CA GLY A 654 34.67 8.15 -1.75
C GLY A 654 35.55 7.26 -0.87
N GLY A 655 35.98 6.10 -1.40
CA GLY A 655 36.87 5.17 -0.72
C GLY A 655 36.19 4.44 0.44
N TYR A 656 37.00 3.81 1.30
CA TYR A 656 36.50 2.94 2.37
C TYR A 656 35.50 3.63 3.30
N ILE A 657 35.66 4.92 3.59
CA ILE A 657 34.74 5.65 4.47
C ILE A 657 33.35 5.77 3.84
N ALA A 658 33.27 6.14 2.56
CA ALA A 658 31.99 6.22 1.86
C ALA A 658 31.35 4.84 1.72
N ASP A 659 32.16 3.83 1.42
CA ASP A 659 31.70 2.45 1.36
C ASP A 659 31.15 2.00 2.72
N LEU A 660 31.90 2.20 3.80
CA LEU A 660 31.47 1.85 5.14
C LEU A 660 30.16 2.56 5.53
N LEU A 661 30.05 3.88 5.33
CA LEU A 661 28.87 4.68 5.69
C LEU A 661 27.61 4.34 4.87
N THR A 662 27.77 3.70 3.72
CA THR A 662 26.67 3.23 2.87
C THR A 662 26.40 1.73 3.01
N GLY A 663 27.04 1.05 3.96
CA GLY A 663 26.95 -0.40 4.10
C GLY A 663 27.50 -1.15 2.87
N PHE A 664 28.42 -0.52 2.16
CA PHE A 664 29.07 -0.91 0.91
C PHE A 664 28.12 -0.96 -0.31
N ILE A 665 26.91 -0.42 -0.19
CA ILE A 665 25.96 -0.26 -1.30
C ILE A 665 26.36 0.87 -2.26
N SER A 666 27.36 1.69 -1.90
CA SER A 666 28.10 2.53 -2.85
C SER A 666 28.67 1.74 -4.03
N LEU A 667 28.95 0.44 -3.87
CA LEU A 667 29.47 -0.48 -4.89
C LEU A 667 28.32 -1.26 -5.55
N GLN A 668 27.32 -0.53 -6.06
CA GLN A 668 26.10 -1.08 -6.64
C GLN A 668 26.35 -2.01 -7.84
N THR A 669 27.32 -1.69 -8.70
CA THR A 669 27.68 -2.50 -9.87
C THR A 669 28.13 -3.89 -9.43
N GLU A 670 29.09 -3.98 -8.51
CA GLU A 670 29.56 -5.25 -7.96
C GLU A 670 28.43 -5.96 -7.21
N HIS A 671 27.61 -5.21 -6.47
CA HIS A 671 26.48 -5.76 -5.72
C HIS A 671 25.45 -6.45 -6.63
N HIS A 672 25.06 -5.82 -7.74
CA HIS A 672 24.12 -6.41 -8.70
C HIS A 672 24.70 -7.63 -9.44
N LEU A 673 26.01 -7.66 -9.67
CA LEU A 673 26.67 -8.81 -10.28
C LEU A 673 26.86 -9.98 -9.30
N PHE A 674 27.09 -9.68 -8.02
CA PHE A 674 27.43 -10.67 -6.99
C PHE A 674 26.61 -10.47 -5.71
N PRO A 675 25.27 -10.53 -5.76
CA PRO A 675 24.41 -10.16 -4.63
C PRO A 675 24.60 -11.03 -3.38
N MET A 676 25.11 -12.26 -3.56
CA MET A 676 25.40 -13.19 -2.47
C MET A 676 26.85 -13.10 -1.92
N MET A 677 27.66 -12.16 -2.41
CA MET A 677 28.97 -11.82 -1.85
C MET A 677 28.78 -10.87 -0.65
N PRO A 678 29.44 -11.09 0.51
CA PRO A 678 29.41 -10.13 1.61
C PRO A 678 29.76 -8.72 1.12
N THR A 679 28.95 -7.72 1.46
CA THR A 679 29.10 -6.38 0.85
C THR A 679 30.47 -5.75 1.14
N ALA A 680 31.07 -6.04 2.29
CA ALA A 680 32.41 -5.61 2.67
C ALA A 680 33.53 -6.16 1.76
N ASN A 681 33.27 -7.23 1.00
CA ASN A 681 34.22 -7.80 0.04
C ASN A 681 34.05 -7.27 -1.38
N LEU A 682 33.00 -6.49 -1.68
CA LEU A 682 32.76 -5.97 -3.04
C LEU A 682 33.93 -5.09 -3.53
N ALA A 683 34.57 -4.34 -2.63
CA ALA A 683 35.74 -3.54 -2.96
C ALA A 683 36.91 -4.37 -3.51
N LYS A 684 37.02 -5.64 -3.11
CA LYS A 684 38.03 -6.59 -3.62
C LYS A 684 37.70 -7.08 -5.02
N ALA A 685 36.42 -7.16 -5.37
CA ALA A 685 35.95 -7.57 -6.70
C ALA A 685 36.09 -6.44 -7.73
N ARG A 686 35.93 -5.18 -7.32
CA ARG A 686 35.91 -4.00 -8.19
C ARG A 686 37.03 -3.92 -9.24
N PRO A 687 38.33 -4.10 -8.93
CA PRO A 687 39.38 -4.01 -9.95
C PRO A 687 39.22 -5.04 -11.08
N TYR A 688 38.72 -6.23 -10.76
CA TYR A 688 38.45 -7.29 -11.74
C TYR A 688 37.22 -6.96 -12.58
N VAL A 689 36.17 -6.38 -11.98
CA VAL A 689 34.97 -5.93 -12.70
C VAL A 689 35.31 -4.80 -13.66
N MET A 690 36.07 -3.80 -13.22
CA MET A 690 36.54 -2.71 -14.09
C MET A 690 37.36 -3.23 -15.28
N LYS A 691 38.25 -4.20 -15.03
CA LYS A 691 39.02 -4.86 -16.10
C LYS A 691 38.09 -5.61 -17.06
N PHE A 692 37.15 -6.39 -16.55
CA PHE A 692 36.16 -7.12 -17.35
C PHE A 692 35.36 -6.17 -18.23
N PHE A 693 34.87 -5.06 -17.67
CA PHE A 693 34.09 -4.07 -18.40
C PHE A 693 34.91 -3.47 -19.55
N LYS A 694 36.18 -3.11 -19.29
CA LYS A 694 37.09 -2.61 -20.32
C LYS A 694 37.34 -3.62 -21.44
N GLU A 695 37.58 -4.90 -21.09
CA GLU A 695 37.85 -5.96 -22.06
C GLU A 695 36.64 -6.28 -22.97
N HIS A 696 35.42 -6.06 -22.45
CA HIS A 696 34.18 -6.29 -23.17
C HIS A 696 33.55 -5.01 -23.75
N GLY A 697 34.23 -3.87 -23.67
CA GLY A 697 33.73 -2.58 -24.21
C GLY A 697 32.49 -2.03 -23.48
N LEU A 698 32.31 -2.39 -22.21
CA LEU A 698 31.23 -1.91 -21.36
C LEU A 698 31.64 -0.65 -20.60
N GLU A 699 30.70 0.27 -20.40
CA GLU A 699 30.91 1.46 -19.60
C GLU A 699 30.84 1.12 -18.11
N TYR A 700 31.90 1.43 -17.36
CA TYR A 700 31.91 1.32 -15.91
C TYR A 700 31.55 2.66 -15.29
N ARG A 701 30.33 2.79 -14.77
CA ARG A 701 29.76 4.06 -14.30
C ARG A 701 30.05 4.29 -12.83
N GLU A 702 30.68 5.42 -12.53
CA GLU A 702 30.89 5.89 -11.16
C GLU A 702 30.84 7.42 -11.07
N GLY A 703 30.66 7.94 -9.87
CA GLY A 703 30.71 9.38 -9.58
C GLY A 703 30.68 9.61 -8.07
N ASN A 704 31.09 10.78 -7.59
CA ASN A 704 30.89 11.10 -6.18
C ASN A 704 29.39 11.33 -5.91
N ILE A 705 28.98 11.34 -4.64
CA ILE A 705 27.56 11.45 -4.28
C ILE A 705 26.88 12.69 -4.86
N ILE A 706 27.59 13.82 -4.97
CA ILE A 706 27.05 15.06 -5.53
C ILE A 706 26.82 14.91 -7.04
N GLU A 707 27.74 14.27 -7.75
CA GLU A 707 27.60 13.97 -9.18
C GLU A 707 26.43 13.02 -9.44
N CYS A 708 26.28 11.96 -8.65
CA CYS A 708 25.17 11.01 -8.78
C CYS A 708 23.81 11.69 -8.53
N VAL A 709 23.71 12.54 -7.50
CA VAL A 709 22.50 13.32 -7.22
C VAL A 709 22.20 14.28 -8.37
N ARG A 710 23.20 15.02 -8.88
CA ARG A 710 23.04 15.91 -10.04
C ARG A 710 22.61 15.16 -11.28
N TYR A 711 23.14 13.96 -11.50
CA TYR A 711 22.77 13.10 -12.60
C TYR A 711 21.29 12.71 -12.55
N ASN A 712 20.78 12.30 -11.38
CA ASN A 712 19.36 12.01 -11.21
C ASN A 712 18.46 13.22 -11.43
N ILE A 713 18.86 14.39 -10.92
CA ILE A 713 18.13 15.65 -11.15
C ILE A 713 18.05 15.96 -12.65
N ARG A 714 19.11 15.70 -13.42
CA ARG A 714 19.08 15.85 -14.89
C ARG A 714 18.16 14.83 -15.55
N ALA A 715 18.18 13.58 -15.10
CA ALA A 715 17.30 12.51 -15.64
C ALA A 715 15.80 12.77 -15.40
N LEU A 716 15.49 13.67 -14.45
CA LEU A 716 14.15 14.13 -14.10
C LEU A 716 13.73 15.41 -14.84
N ARG A 717 14.67 16.18 -15.40
CA ARG A 717 14.42 17.50 -15.98
C ARG A 717 13.77 17.37 -17.35
N TYR A 718 12.55 17.90 -17.47
CA TYR A 718 11.75 17.76 -18.70
C TYR A 718 12.33 18.53 -19.90
N ASP A 719 12.89 19.74 -19.70
CA ASP A 719 13.42 20.57 -20.79
C ASP A 719 14.61 19.94 -21.53
N HIS A 720 15.46 19.19 -20.81
CA HIS A 720 16.66 18.58 -21.37
C HIS A 720 16.36 17.53 -22.44
N VAL A 721 15.16 16.93 -22.43
CA VAL A 721 14.79 15.81 -23.32
C VAL A 721 13.99 16.29 -24.54
N LEU A 722 13.44 17.52 -24.50
CA LEU A 722 12.67 18.09 -25.60
C LEU A 722 13.48 19.01 -26.50
N HIS A 723 14.57 19.59 -25.97
CA HIS A 723 15.37 20.62 -26.65
C HIS A 723 16.85 20.24 -26.81
N GLY A 724 17.26 19.08 -26.30
CA GLY A 724 18.57 18.45 -26.57
C GLY A 724 18.37 17.22 -27.43
#